data_AF-A0A8H6TTA4-F1
#
_entry.id   AF-A0A8H6TTA4-F1
#
_cell.length_a   1.000
_cell.length_b   1.000
_cell.length_c   1.000
_cell.angle_alpha   90.00
_cell.angle_beta   90.00
_cell.angle_gamma   90.00
#
_symmetry.space_group_name_H-M   'P 1'
#
loop_
_entity.id
_entity.type
_entity.pdbx_description
1 polymer ?
#
loop_
_entity_poly.entity_id
_entity_poly.type
_entity_poly.pdbx_seq_one_letter_code
_entity_poly.pdbx_strand_id
1 'polypeptide(L)'
;MPATAKYSSALDFADRGAPAEPPKAVPSGTPVVNPQLTRSFTSAARARAERSRLQGLQLPTEKPANGRVLHDPSRPKKLGERISLWLINDGRQKIFFATFLLLHALVAVLGTIHYALKDNLVGARAEFGVTYVIARGAALVLHVDVIFILLPVCRNFITLMRRTPLGDVIPFDKNLELHKATGWAILIGTIVHTLAHIVNLYHLTMADTSAKTTGQRILFFITANFIIGPLITGWIMLALLVVMVWFAVEKRRTAKNGGFEKFWYTHHLFVPFFVLWQFHGMFCMIKPDRPPYCSYNQIGVFWRYWIVGGVIWIYERILREVRSRHVTYISKVIQHPSDVMELQIKKEKTTARAGQYIFINCPEISYFQWHPFTLTSAPEEDYISVHIRVVGDFTRALAKSVGCEFDSKGKGGEKGGANKEPTVVATAQTSALRINRVLPRIMVDGPFGTSSEDFLNYETVLLVGAGIGVTPFASILKSIWYRMQNYSEGERTRLSKVYFTWVIRDFGTAEWFHSLLRALEEQDSLNRIEINIYLTGAIGVDEANNIVVQDVGADKDAITSLRAPTHYGRPNWEKVFKSLGDKHSQSDIGVFYCGPNALASTLRHQCNKNSDPRGARFFFGKGRSLTFSLVVLLPSSIEYTSNMSRSSGLDFSDRQPALDQHPDVSNVQGAALQRNKTERGRLQTLQRNNTVNPRKNEGPKTFREKVDLWMINEGQRHIFFVVFLFLHALVATLGFLHYFLKDNLVGARAEYGITFVIARAAALVLHVDVIFILLPVCRNFISVMRRTPVGMVIPFDKNLTLHKATAWAIFIGSWVHTIAHIFNLYHLTMNDTSATTTGQRVVFFIVANFIIGPLITGWIMLIILCIMVYYAIEKRRRMKNGGFEKFWYSHHLFIPFFILWQFHGMFCMIKPDRPPYCSFNTIGVFWRYWIVGGIIWIYERILREVRSRHVTYISKVVQHPSGVMEVQIKKEKTTTRAGQYIFINCPEISYFQWHPFTLTSAPEEDYISVHIRVEGDFTTAFAKALGCDFGKGSKDEKGAAGGKVIGTNTNPPLNRTLPRVMVDGPFGTSSEEFLNYETVLLVGAGIGVTPFASILKNIWYRMNNFNTSKPTRLSKVYFTWVIRDFGTAEWFHSLLHAIEEQDTQNRIEINIYLTAKIKEDDMNNIIVQDVGAEKDAITSLRAPTHFGRPNWDKIFSSIAEKHPESDVGVFFCGPAGIAHDLHIKSNKHSDVNTKGGTRFIFGKENF
;
A
#
# COMPACT_ATOMS: atom_id res chain seq x y z
N MET A 1 -52.74 25.53 -7.68
CA MET A 1 -53.63 26.70 -7.55
C MET A 1 -53.81 27.03 -6.07
N PRO A 2 -53.97 28.29 -5.64
CA PRO A 2 -53.79 29.55 -6.39
C PRO A 2 -53.10 30.72 -5.61
N ALA A 3 -53.04 31.88 -6.29
CA ALA A 3 -52.66 33.28 -5.92
C ALA A 3 -51.20 33.71 -6.21
N THR A 4 -50.77 34.49 -7.23
CA THR A 4 -51.21 35.59 -8.16
C THR A 4 -50.93 37.04 -7.72
N ALA A 5 -50.02 37.73 -8.43
CA ALA A 5 -50.01 39.17 -8.83
C ALA A 5 -48.77 39.40 -9.77
N LYS A 6 -48.87 39.64 -11.09
CA LYS A 6 -49.28 40.80 -11.93
C LYS A 6 -48.32 42.02 -11.90
N TYR A 7 -47.76 42.38 -13.06
CA TYR A 7 -48.14 43.59 -13.83
C TYR A 7 -47.63 43.54 -15.28
N SER A 8 -48.30 44.28 -16.17
CA SER A 8 -48.30 44.20 -17.63
C SER A 8 -48.22 45.59 -18.27
N SER A 9 -47.81 45.69 -19.55
CA SER A 9 -48.21 46.67 -20.60
C SER A 9 -47.16 46.59 -21.74
N ALA A 10 -47.47 46.16 -22.96
CA ALA A 10 -48.26 46.82 -24.02
C ALA A 10 -47.56 48.05 -24.65
N LEU A 11 -47.30 47.93 -25.96
CA LEU A 11 -47.46 48.90 -27.07
C LEU A 11 -46.30 48.94 -28.08
N ASP A 12 -46.69 48.67 -29.33
CA ASP A 12 -46.02 48.93 -30.60
C ASP A 12 -45.54 50.37 -30.77
N PHE A 13 -44.50 50.58 -31.57
CA PHE A 13 -44.60 51.27 -32.86
C PHE A 13 -43.27 51.14 -33.63
N ALA A 14 -43.38 50.74 -34.90
CA ALA A 14 -42.32 50.80 -35.89
C ALA A 14 -42.20 52.23 -36.42
N ASP A 15 -40.99 52.67 -36.81
CA ASP A 15 -40.86 53.44 -38.05
C ASP A 15 -39.48 53.34 -38.72
N ARG A 16 -39.50 53.53 -40.03
CA ARG A 16 -38.50 53.25 -41.06
C ARG A 16 -37.42 54.33 -41.17
N GLY A 17 -36.29 54.01 -41.83
CA GLY A 17 -35.40 55.03 -42.41
C GLY A 17 -34.06 54.52 -42.92
N ALA A 18 -33.93 54.40 -44.25
CA ALA A 18 -32.76 53.99 -45.01
C ALA A 18 -31.79 55.20 -45.27
N PRO A 19 -30.65 55.01 -45.99
CA PRO A 19 -29.41 55.81 -45.87
C PRO A 19 -29.27 56.95 -46.89
N ALA A 20 -28.37 57.91 -46.64
CA ALA A 20 -27.77 58.77 -47.68
C ALA A 20 -26.40 59.38 -47.31
N GLU A 21 -25.65 59.63 -48.38
CA GLU A 21 -24.23 59.95 -48.61
C GLU A 21 -23.78 61.44 -48.33
N PRO A 22 -22.53 61.89 -48.68
CA PRO A 22 -21.67 62.81 -47.90
C PRO A 22 -21.63 64.28 -48.38
N PRO A 23 -20.79 65.13 -47.76
CA PRO A 23 -19.82 65.95 -48.52
C PRO A 23 -18.43 66.04 -47.84
N LYS A 24 -17.30 65.85 -48.55
CA LYS A 24 -16.47 66.82 -49.31
C LYS A 24 -15.78 67.97 -48.51
N ALA A 25 -14.44 67.93 -48.57
CA ALA A 25 -13.52 69.02 -48.96
C ALA A 25 -12.83 69.96 -47.91
N VAL A 26 -11.48 69.81 -47.84
CA VAL A 26 -10.42 70.87 -48.03
C VAL A 26 -10.01 71.73 -46.79
N PRO A 27 -8.77 72.29 -46.66
CA PRO A 27 -7.49 72.14 -47.39
C PRO A 27 -6.23 71.84 -46.52
N SER A 28 -5.15 71.55 -47.26
CA SER A 28 -3.72 71.73 -47.00
C SER A 28 -3.26 73.08 -46.41
N GLY A 29 -2.12 73.07 -45.71
CA GLY A 29 -1.30 74.27 -45.49
C GLY A 29 -0.03 74.04 -44.66
N THR A 30 1.11 73.81 -45.33
CA THR A 30 2.49 74.10 -44.85
C THR A 30 2.64 75.58 -44.46
N PRO A 31 3.57 75.97 -43.56
CA PRO A 31 4.95 76.34 -43.98
C PRO A 31 6.03 75.75 -43.04
N VAL A 32 7.19 75.30 -43.53
CA VAL A 32 8.41 76.11 -43.81
C VAL A 32 8.93 76.82 -42.56
N VAL A 33 10.13 76.47 -42.08
CA VAL A 33 11.34 77.30 -42.22
C VAL A 33 12.58 76.44 -41.86
N ASN A 34 13.54 76.58 -42.76
CA ASN A 34 14.85 75.95 -42.83
C ASN A 34 15.86 76.79 -42.01
N PRO A 35 17.18 76.59 -42.16
CA PRO A 35 18.10 76.29 -41.08
C PRO A 35 18.92 77.54 -40.66
N GLN A 36 19.77 77.40 -39.65
CA GLN A 36 21.20 77.69 -39.82
C GLN A 36 22.01 77.43 -38.54
N LEU A 37 23.25 77.03 -38.83
CA LEU A 37 24.49 77.16 -38.06
C LEU A 37 25.03 75.96 -37.28
N THR A 38 26.27 75.66 -37.70
CA THR A 38 27.42 75.04 -37.02
C THR A 38 27.46 73.51 -36.96
N ARG A 39 28.10 72.85 -37.93
CA ARG A 39 29.57 72.59 -38.08
C ARG A 39 30.11 71.55 -37.08
N SER A 40 30.39 70.37 -37.65
CA SER A 40 31.57 69.50 -37.47
C SER A 40 32.19 69.36 -36.08
N PHE A 41 32.42 68.13 -35.61
CA PHE A 41 33.74 67.51 -35.67
C PHE A 41 33.67 66.00 -35.35
N THR A 42 34.51 65.29 -36.08
CA THR A 42 34.73 63.85 -36.18
C THR A 42 35.30 63.21 -34.90
N SER A 43 34.81 62.02 -34.53
CA SER A 43 35.66 60.97 -33.90
C SER A 43 35.07 59.54 -33.98
N ALA A 44 34.29 59.23 -35.03
CA ALA A 44 33.91 57.86 -35.40
C ALA A 44 35.07 57.05 -36.01
N ALA A 45 36.27 57.17 -35.43
CA ALA A 45 37.52 56.57 -35.91
C ALA A 45 38.19 55.62 -34.91
N ARG A 46 37.57 55.28 -33.76
CA ARG A 46 38.17 54.34 -32.79
C ARG A 46 37.40 53.05 -32.50
N ALA A 47 36.14 52.91 -32.95
CA ALA A 47 35.34 51.69 -32.73
C ALA A 47 35.28 50.74 -33.95
N ARG A 48 36.01 51.05 -35.03
CA ARG A 48 36.05 50.24 -36.28
C ARG A 48 37.33 49.40 -36.44
N ALA A 49 38.24 49.44 -35.47
CA ALA A 49 39.54 48.75 -35.54
C ALA A 49 39.57 47.36 -34.88
N GLU A 50 38.54 46.97 -34.12
CA GLU A 50 38.57 45.70 -33.36
C GLU A 50 37.57 44.64 -33.86
N ARG A 51 36.63 45.03 -34.75
CA ARG A 51 35.72 44.09 -35.45
C ARG A 51 36.31 43.47 -36.72
N SER A 52 37.51 43.88 -37.12
CA SER A 52 38.14 43.47 -38.39
C SER A 52 39.16 42.34 -38.24
N ARG A 53 39.28 41.70 -37.06
CA ARG A 53 40.32 40.68 -36.79
C ARG A 53 39.79 39.25 -36.60
N LEU A 54 38.50 39.01 -36.83
CA LEU A 54 37.88 37.66 -36.78
C LEU A 54 36.96 37.39 -37.98
N GLN A 55 37.34 37.87 -39.17
CA GLN A 55 36.84 37.36 -40.44
C GLN A 55 38.01 36.77 -41.22
N GLY A 56 38.11 35.44 -41.19
CA GLY A 56 39.18 34.71 -41.85
C GLY A 56 39.08 33.22 -41.63
N LEU A 57 37.95 32.60 -42.03
CA LEU A 57 37.96 31.22 -42.52
C LEU A 57 36.75 31.02 -43.45
N GLN A 58 37.02 31.03 -44.75
CA GLN A 58 36.09 30.61 -45.80
C GLN A 58 35.90 29.09 -45.77
N LEU A 59 34.66 28.63 -45.89
CA LEU A 59 34.28 27.35 -46.51
C LEU A 59 33.05 27.60 -47.42
N PRO A 60 32.88 26.84 -48.51
CA PRO A 60 32.50 27.39 -49.82
C PRO A 60 30.99 27.56 -50.04
N THR A 61 30.64 28.57 -50.83
CA THR A 61 29.34 28.72 -51.49
C THR A 61 29.22 27.71 -52.63
N GLU A 62 28.45 26.65 -52.45
CA GLU A 62 27.86 25.92 -53.57
C GLU A 62 26.48 26.52 -53.91
N LYS A 63 26.35 26.99 -55.15
CA LYS A 63 25.07 27.36 -55.77
C LYS A 63 24.21 26.10 -55.91
N PRO A 64 22.91 26.12 -55.56
CA PRO A 64 21.99 25.18 -56.15
C PRO A 64 21.72 25.62 -57.59
N ALA A 65 22.38 24.93 -58.51
CA ALA A 65 21.97 24.85 -59.90
C ALA A 65 20.61 24.15 -59.97
N ASN A 66 19.55 24.92 -60.22
CA ASN A 66 18.43 24.57 -61.10
C ASN A 66 17.38 25.68 -61.01
N GLY A 67 17.07 26.29 -62.16
CA GLY A 67 15.96 27.22 -62.29
C GLY A 67 14.67 26.54 -61.81
N ARG A 68 14.13 26.99 -60.68
CA ARG A 68 12.77 26.70 -60.25
C ARG A 68 12.12 28.02 -59.87
N VAL A 69 11.09 28.34 -60.66
CA VAL A 69 10.13 29.42 -60.49
C VAL A 69 9.90 29.74 -59.01
N LEU A 70 10.10 31.00 -58.62
CA LEU A 70 9.52 31.58 -57.40
C LEU A 70 8.01 31.36 -57.48
N HIS A 71 7.54 30.31 -56.82
CA HIS A 71 6.14 29.91 -56.91
C HIS A 71 5.29 30.88 -56.08
N ASP A 72 4.28 31.44 -56.75
CA ASP A 72 3.31 32.32 -56.14
C ASP A 72 2.56 31.61 -54.98
N PRO A 73 2.75 32.06 -53.71
CA PRO A 73 2.06 31.50 -52.55
C PRO A 73 0.54 31.76 -52.56
N SER A 74 0.00 32.44 -53.57
CA SER A 74 -1.43 32.72 -53.73
C SER A 74 -2.23 31.62 -54.48
N ARG A 75 -1.57 30.59 -55.03
CA ARG A 75 -2.27 29.53 -55.78
C ARG A 75 -3.20 28.71 -54.86
N PRO A 76 -4.48 28.50 -55.21
CA PRO A 76 -5.38 27.67 -54.41
C PRO A 76 -4.90 26.21 -54.37
N LYS A 77 -4.69 25.69 -53.15
CA LYS A 77 -4.27 24.30 -52.90
C LYS A 77 -5.25 23.31 -53.53
N LYS A 78 -4.75 22.29 -54.24
CA LYS A 78 -5.60 21.24 -54.83
C LYS A 78 -6.30 20.44 -53.72
N LEU A 79 -7.44 19.81 -54.03
CA LEU A 79 -8.21 19.03 -53.05
C LEU A 79 -7.35 17.94 -52.38
N GLY A 80 -6.50 17.23 -53.14
CA GLY A 80 -5.58 16.23 -52.59
C GLY A 80 -4.52 16.80 -51.63
N GLU A 81 -4.00 17.99 -51.91
CA GLU A 81 -3.04 18.69 -51.04
C GLU A 81 -3.72 19.21 -49.75
N ARG A 82 -4.99 19.63 -49.84
CA ARG A 82 -5.80 19.99 -48.67
C ARG A 82 -6.10 18.78 -47.79
N ILE A 83 -6.44 17.64 -48.39
CA ILE A 83 -6.72 16.39 -47.68
C ILE A 83 -5.46 15.85 -47.01
N SER A 84 -4.29 15.89 -47.66
CA SER A 84 -3.03 15.44 -47.05
C SER A 84 -2.63 16.29 -45.85
N LEU A 85 -2.74 17.62 -45.94
CA LEU A 85 -2.49 18.54 -44.83
C LEU A 85 -3.48 18.32 -43.67
N TRP A 86 -4.76 18.09 -43.99
CA TRP A 86 -5.76 17.75 -42.98
C TRP A 86 -5.46 16.40 -42.31
N LEU A 87 -5.09 15.37 -43.07
CA LEU A 87 -4.74 14.03 -42.58
C LEU A 87 -3.57 14.07 -41.58
N ILE A 88 -2.56 14.90 -41.85
CA ILE A 88 -1.36 15.04 -41.00
C ILE A 88 -1.72 15.64 -39.63
N ASN A 89 -2.54 16.70 -39.59
CA ASN A 89 -2.75 17.48 -38.35
C ASN A 89 -4.06 17.15 -37.59
N ASP A 90 -5.08 16.59 -38.25
CA ASP A 90 -6.42 16.39 -37.67
C ASP A 90 -7.08 15.06 -38.08
N GLY A 91 -6.81 14.58 -39.30
CA GLY A 91 -7.53 13.47 -39.90
C GLY A 91 -7.32 12.15 -39.18
N ARG A 92 -6.09 11.81 -38.76
CA ARG A 92 -5.84 10.55 -38.01
C ARG A 92 -6.70 10.42 -36.75
N GLN A 93 -6.81 11.50 -35.97
CA GLN A 93 -7.61 11.51 -34.74
C GLN A 93 -9.11 11.39 -35.07
N LYS A 94 -9.61 12.20 -36.01
CA LYS A 94 -11.03 12.22 -36.35
C LYS A 94 -11.49 10.92 -37.00
N ILE A 95 -10.67 10.35 -37.88
CA ILE A 95 -10.92 9.04 -38.49
C ILE A 95 -10.98 7.98 -37.39
N PHE A 96 -10.03 7.94 -36.46
CA PHE A 96 -10.05 6.98 -35.37
C PHE A 96 -11.32 7.06 -34.51
N PHE A 97 -11.74 8.26 -34.10
CA PHE A 97 -12.98 8.42 -33.33
C PHE A 97 -14.25 8.14 -34.16
N ALA A 98 -14.24 8.46 -35.46
CA ALA A 98 -15.34 8.09 -36.35
C ALA A 98 -15.44 6.56 -36.52
N THR A 99 -14.32 5.87 -36.68
CA THR A 99 -14.25 4.40 -36.71
C THR A 99 -14.69 3.80 -35.37
N PHE A 100 -14.28 4.40 -34.25
CA PHE A 100 -14.75 4.00 -32.92
C PHE A 100 -16.29 4.10 -32.82
N LEU A 101 -16.88 5.25 -33.18
CA LEU A 101 -18.34 5.42 -33.15
C LEU A 101 -19.06 4.46 -34.11
N LEU A 102 -18.51 4.27 -35.33
CA LEU A 102 -19.04 3.33 -36.31
C LEU A 102 -19.01 1.90 -35.78
N LEU A 103 -17.93 1.48 -35.11
CA LEU A 103 -17.82 0.17 -34.49
C LEU A 103 -18.89 -0.03 -33.40
N HIS A 104 -19.13 0.97 -32.56
CA HIS A 104 -20.16 0.87 -31.51
C HIS A 104 -21.56 0.80 -32.12
N ALA A 105 -21.85 1.60 -33.15
CA ALA A 105 -23.10 1.53 -33.90
C ALA A 105 -23.27 0.16 -34.56
N LEU A 106 -22.22 -0.36 -35.19
CA LEU A 106 -22.23 -1.69 -35.83
C LEU A 106 -22.47 -2.80 -34.80
N VAL A 107 -21.78 -2.79 -33.66
CA VAL A 107 -21.99 -3.77 -32.58
C VAL A 107 -23.40 -3.67 -32.02
N ALA A 108 -23.95 -2.46 -31.85
CA ALA A 108 -25.33 -2.26 -31.40
C ALA A 108 -26.34 -2.85 -32.40
N VAL A 109 -26.17 -2.56 -33.69
CA VAL A 109 -27.06 -3.05 -34.76
C VAL A 109 -26.94 -4.56 -34.93
N LEU A 110 -25.73 -5.09 -35.07
CA LEU A 110 -25.49 -6.53 -35.19
C LEU A 110 -25.95 -7.28 -33.94
N GLY A 111 -25.73 -6.72 -32.75
CA GLY A 111 -26.25 -7.27 -31.49
C GLY A 111 -27.78 -7.31 -31.51
N THR A 112 -28.43 -6.23 -31.93
CA THR A 112 -29.89 -6.16 -32.06
C THR A 112 -30.39 -7.19 -33.07
N ILE A 113 -29.81 -7.28 -34.26
CA ILE A 113 -30.16 -8.29 -35.28
C ILE A 113 -29.94 -9.71 -34.73
N HIS A 114 -28.81 -9.95 -34.07
CA HIS A 114 -28.50 -11.26 -33.46
C HIS A 114 -29.60 -11.67 -32.47
N TYR A 115 -30.00 -10.79 -31.55
CA TYR A 115 -31.05 -11.11 -30.57
C TYR A 115 -32.47 -11.11 -31.18
N ALA A 116 -32.69 -10.40 -32.28
CA ALA A 116 -33.94 -10.43 -33.04
C ALA A 116 -34.14 -11.74 -33.82
N LEU A 117 -33.05 -12.36 -34.31
CA LEU A 117 -33.10 -13.55 -35.15
C LEU A 117 -32.76 -14.86 -34.41
N LYS A 118 -32.27 -14.81 -33.17
CA LYS A 118 -31.86 -16.00 -32.43
C LYS A 118 -33.03 -16.96 -32.14
N ASP A 119 -32.94 -18.20 -32.58
CA ASP A 119 -34.05 -19.17 -32.52
C ASP A 119 -34.42 -19.65 -31.10
N ASN A 120 -33.54 -19.46 -30.12
CA ASN A 120 -33.71 -19.96 -28.75
C ASN A 120 -34.23 -18.88 -27.77
N LEU A 121 -34.86 -17.82 -28.29
CA LEU A 121 -35.36 -16.65 -27.53
C LEU A 121 -36.72 -16.12 -28.04
N VAL A 122 -37.50 -16.98 -28.70
CA VAL A 122 -38.85 -16.67 -29.21
C VAL A 122 -39.78 -16.29 -28.07
N GLY A 123 -39.74 -16.98 -26.93
CA GLY A 123 -40.60 -16.69 -25.77
C GLY A 123 -40.34 -15.30 -25.19
N ALA A 124 -39.07 -14.96 -24.97
CA ALA A 124 -38.68 -13.63 -24.50
C ALA A 124 -39.06 -12.51 -25.50
N ARG A 125 -38.98 -12.77 -26.81
CA ARG A 125 -39.42 -11.80 -27.83
C ARG A 125 -40.94 -11.66 -27.88
N ALA A 126 -41.68 -12.74 -27.68
CA ALA A 126 -43.15 -12.70 -27.63
C ALA A 126 -43.65 -11.90 -26.42
N GLU A 127 -42.99 -12.04 -25.27
CA GLU A 127 -43.39 -11.37 -24.03
C GLU A 127 -42.97 -9.89 -23.97
N PHE A 128 -41.74 -9.58 -24.40
CA PHE A 128 -41.17 -8.23 -24.25
C PHE A 128 -41.09 -7.42 -25.54
N GLY A 129 -41.21 -8.04 -26.71
CA GLY A 129 -41.13 -7.37 -28.00
C GLY A 129 -39.75 -6.78 -28.33
N VAL A 130 -39.74 -5.66 -29.06
CA VAL A 130 -38.52 -5.00 -29.57
C VAL A 130 -37.63 -4.46 -28.45
N THR A 131 -38.21 -4.06 -27.31
CA THR A 131 -37.47 -3.49 -26.17
C THR A 131 -36.54 -4.49 -25.50
N TYR A 132 -36.86 -5.79 -25.53
CA TYR A 132 -35.92 -6.83 -25.12
C TYR A 132 -34.66 -6.85 -25.99
N VAL A 133 -34.85 -6.82 -27.31
CA VAL A 133 -33.76 -6.86 -28.28
C VAL A 133 -32.85 -5.63 -28.12
N ILE A 134 -33.44 -4.44 -27.93
CA ILE A 134 -32.71 -3.20 -27.66
C ILE A 134 -31.92 -3.30 -26.34
N ALA A 135 -32.53 -3.81 -25.28
CA ALA A 135 -31.86 -3.97 -23.99
C ALA A 135 -30.62 -4.88 -24.08
N ARG A 136 -30.73 -5.99 -24.84
CA ARG A 136 -29.63 -6.94 -25.06
C ARG A 136 -28.56 -6.40 -26.01
N GLY A 137 -28.95 -5.66 -27.05
CA GLY A 137 -28.02 -4.95 -27.93
C GLY A 137 -27.20 -3.91 -27.17
N ALA A 138 -27.85 -3.08 -26.35
CA ALA A 138 -27.19 -2.10 -25.48
C ALA A 138 -26.25 -2.78 -24.47
N ALA A 139 -26.67 -3.89 -23.86
CA ALA A 139 -25.79 -4.66 -22.97
C ALA A 139 -24.53 -5.20 -23.67
N LEU A 140 -24.63 -5.60 -24.94
CA LEU A 140 -23.47 -6.06 -25.71
C LEU A 140 -22.46 -4.91 -25.95
N VAL A 141 -22.94 -3.71 -26.28
CA VAL A 141 -22.09 -2.51 -26.40
C VAL A 141 -21.39 -2.23 -25.08
N LEU A 142 -22.13 -2.24 -23.96
CA LEU A 142 -21.59 -2.01 -22.63
C LEU A 142 -20.50 -3.04 -22.27
N HIS A 143 -20.67 -4.32 -22.63
CA HIS A 143 -19.64 -5.33 -22.41
C HIS A 143 -18.36 -5.06 -23.20
N VAL A 144 -18.49 -4.60 -24.45
CA VAL A 144 -17.33 -4.23 -25.28
C VAL A 144 -16.61 -3.00 -24.70
N ASP A 145 -17.37 -2.01 -24.22
CA ASP A 145 -16.82 -0.81 -23.57
C ASP A 145 -15.94 -1.11 -22.34
N VAL A 146 -16.24 -2.19 -21.61
CA VAL A 146 -15.43 -2.62 -20.46
C VAL A 146 -13.99 -2.95 -20.85
N ILE A 147 -13.76 -3.45 -22.07
CA ILE A 147 -12.40 -3.67 -22.59
C ILE A 147 -11.72 -2.32 -22.81
N PHE A 148 -12.42 -1.38 -23.45
CA PHE A 148 -11.87 -0.10 -23.88
C PHE A 148 -11.74 0.95 -22.76
N ILE A 149 -12.41 0.80 -21.62
CA ILE A 149 -12.34 1.79 -20.54
C ILE A 149 -11.04 1.69 -19.73
N LEU A 150 -10.49 0.47 -19.58
CA LEU A 150 -9.30 0.19 -18.76
C LEU A 150 -7.97 0.35 -19.52
N LEU A 151 -7.94 -0.03 -20.80
CA LEU A 151 -6.70 0.03 -21.61
C LEU A 151 -6.10 1.44 -21.74
N PRO A 152 -6.87 2.52 -21.97
CA PRO A 152 -6.30 3.85 -22.19
C PRO A 152 -5.69 4.46 -20.92
N VAL A 153 -6.07 3.98 -19.74
CA VAL A 153 -5.47 4.41 -18.46
C VAL A 153 -4.22 3.58 -18.10
N CYS A 154 -3.90 2.54 -18.87
CA CYS A 154 -2.69 1.75 -18.74
C CYS A 154 -1.51 2.49 -19.41
N ARG A 155 -0.85 3.40 -18.69
CA ARG A 155 0.17 4.32 -19.23
C ARG A 155 1.42 3.61 -19.73
N ASN A 156 1.91 2.59 -19.02
CA ASN A 156 3.10 1.85 -19.43
C ASN A 156 2.80 1.05 -20.71
N PHE A 157 1.61 0.43 -20.77
CA PHE A 157 1.14 -0.28 -21.95
C PHE A 157 0.99 0.66 -23.16
N ILE A 158 0.36 1.83 -22.98
CA ILE A 158 0.19 2.83 -24.05
C ILE A 158 1.55 3.37 -24.54
N THR A 159 2.51 3.59 -23.64
CA THR A 159 3.88 3.99 -24.01
C THR A 159 4.59 2.89 -24.81
N LEU A 160 4.41 1.61 -24.45
CA LEU A 160 4.94 0.48 -25.21
C LEU A 160 4.33 0.42 -26.61
N MET A 161 3.00 0.46 -26.71
CA MET A 161 2.28 0.38 -27.99
C MET A 161 2.63 1.53 -28.93
N ARG A 162 2.91 2.72 -28.40
CA ARG A 162 3.39 3.87 -29.19
C ARG A 162 4.68 3.60 -29.94
N ARG A 163 5.59 2.79 -29.39
CA ARG A 163 6.88 2.47 -30.03
C ARG A 163 6.77 1.43 -31.13
N THR A 164 5.61 0.79 -31.26
CA THR A 164 5.33 -0.18 -32.32
C THR A 164 4.83 0.54 -33.58
N PRO A 165 4.84 -0.10 -34.76
CA PRO A 165 4.26 0.46 -35.98
C PRO A 165 2.77 0.84 -35.85
N LEU A 166 2.09 0.30 -34.83
CA LEU A 166 0.71 0.65 -34.52
C LEU A 166 0.55 2.11 -34.06
N GLY A 167 1.62 2.73 -33.55
CA GLY A 167 1.65 4.15 -33.18
C GLY A 167 1.47 5.12 -34.35
N ASP A 168 1.80 4.70 -35.57
CA ASP A 168 1.61 5.51 -36.78
C ASP A 168 0.15 5.59 -37.20
N VAL A 169 -0.62 4.54 -36.89
CA VAL A 169 -2.04 4.39 -37.25
C VAL A 169 -2.95 4.84 -36.11
N ILE A 170 -2.67 4.43 -34.88
CA ILE A 170 -3.52 4.68 -33.70
C ILE A 170 -2.95 5.85 -32.89
N PRO A 171 -3.74 6.92 -32.64
CA PRO A 171 -3.29 8.08 -31.89
C PRO A 171 -3.26 7.80 -30.38
N PHE A 172 -2.31 6.98 -29.93
CA PHE A 172 -2.12 6.60 -28.52
C PHE A 172 -1.90 7.80 -27.58
N ASP A 173 -1.45 8.95 -28.09
CA ASP A 173 -1.40 10.25 -27.38
C ASP A 173 -2.76 10.80 -26.92
N LYS A 174 -3.85 10.27 -27.47
CA LYS A 174 -5.22 10.65 -27.13
C LYS A 174 -5.90 9.60 -26.26
N ASN A 175 -5.14 8.73 -25.59
CA ASN A 175 -5.67 7.71 -24.67
C ASN A 175 -6.69 8.26 -23.65
N LEU A 176 -6.47 9.43 -23.06
CA LEU A 176 -7.42 10.05 -22.13
C LEU A 176 -8.70 10.54 -22.83
N GLU A 177 -8.64 10.95 -24.10
CA GLU A 177 -9.86 11.27 -24.85
C GLU A 177 -10.64 10.00 -25.21
N LEU A 178 -9.93 8.90 -25.53
CA LEU A 178 -10.56 7.59 -25.73
C LEU A 178 -11.25 7.10 -24.44
N HIS A 179 -10.61 7.25 -23.27
CA HIS A 179 -11.23 6.93 -21.98
C HIS A 179 -12.51 7.74 -21.73
N LYS A 180 -12.48 9.06 -22.01
CA LYS A 180 -13.68 9.92 -21.90
C LYS A 180 -14.77 9.52 -22.89
N ALA A 181 -14.41 9.25 -24.15
CA ALA A 181 -15.35 8.82 -25.19
C ALA A 181 -16.04 7.50 -24.81
N THR A 182 -15.27 6.54 -24.32
CA THR A 182 -15.78 5.26 -23.80
C THR A 182 -16.67 5.48 -22.58
N GLY A 183 -16.30 6.39 -21.67
CA GLY A 183 -17.15 6.77 -20.53
C GLY A 183 -18.51 7.34 -20.94
N TRP A 184 -18.54 8.18 -22.00
CA TRP A 184 -19.80 8.67 -22.57
C TRP A 184 -20.60 7.56 -23.28
N ALA A 185 -19.92 6.65 -23.98
CA ALA A 185 -20.57 5.48 -24.59
C ALA A 185 -21.24 4.59 -23.52
N ILE A 186 -20.54 4.32 -22.41
CA ILE A 186 -21.10 3.58 -21.27
C ILE A 186 -22.33 4.28 -20.70
N LEU A 187 -22.28 5.61 -20.52
CA LEU A 187 -23.43 6.35 -20.00
C LEU A 187 -24.64 6.25 -20.93
N ILE A 188 -24.45 6.47 -22.22
CA ILE A 188 -25.53 6.40 -23.23
C ILE A 188 -26.08 4.98 -23.30
N GLY A 189 -25.21 3.98 -23.40
CA GLY A 189 -25.59 2.57 -23.41
C GLY A 189 -26.36 2.16 -22.15
N THR A 190 -25.96 2.67 -20.98
CA THR A 190 -26.64 2.41 -19.71
C THR A 190 -28.03 3.03 -19.68
N ILE A 191 -28.19 4.26 -20.18
CA ILE A 191 -29.50 4.92 -20.28
C ILE A 191 -30.43 4.12 -21.19
N VAL A 192 -29.96 3.74 -22.40
CA VAL A 192 -30.76 2.93 -23.34
C VAL A 192 -31.13 1.58 -22.73
N HIS A 193 -30.17 0.90 -22.10
CA HIS A 193 -30.38 -0.38 -21.43
C HIS A 193 -31.41 -0.27 -20.28
N THR A 194 -31.29 0.76 -19.44
CA THR A 194 -32.18 0.98 -18.29
C THR A 194 -33.60 1.31 -18.75
N LEU A 195 -33.76 2.25 -19.70
CA LEU A 195 -35.07 2.60 -20.25
C LEU A 195 -35.77 1.40 -20.89
N ALA A 196 -35.03 0.60 -21.66
CA ALA A 196 -35.56 -0.61 -22.27
C ALA A 196 -36.00 -1.64 -21.19
N HIS A 197 -35.24 -1.79 -20.10
CA HIS A 197 -35.64 -2.66 -18.99
C HIS A 197 -36.83 -2.14 -18.17
N ILE A 198 -37.00 -0.82 -18.04
CA ILE A 198 -38.20 -0.23 -17.43
C ILE A 198 -39.45 -0.57 -18.26
N VAL A 199 -39.36 -0.49 -19.59
CA VAL A 199 -40.47 -0.89 -20.47
C VAL A 199 -40.72 -2.39 -20.42
N ASN A 200 -39.67 -3.22 -20.39
CA ASN A 200 -39.82 -4.67 -20.23
C ASN A 200 -40.49 -5.02 -18.89
N LEU A 201 -40.16 -4.29 -17.81
CA LEU A 201 -40.83 -4.45 -16.52
C LEU A 201 -42.30 -4.05 -16.60
N TYR A 202 -42.62 -2.96 -17.30
CA TYR A 202 -44.01 -2.57 -17.56
C TYR A 202 -44.77 -3.68 -18.29
N HIS A 203 -44.21 -4.26 -19.36
CA HIS A 203 -44.82 -5.40 -20.06
C HIS A 203 -45.05 -6.60 -19.11
N LEU A 204 -44.06 -6.94 -18.27
CA LEU A 204 -44.20 -8.00 -17.27
C LEU A 204 -45.34 -7.73 -16.29
N THR A 205 -45.48 -6.48 -15.82
CA THR A 205 -46.57 -6.11 -14.89
C THR A 205 -47.95 -6.14 -15.53
N MET A 206 -48.03 -5.94 -16.84
CA MET A 206 -49.29 -6.03 -17.59
C MET A 206 -49.63 -7.48 -17.95
N ALA A 207 -48.62 -8.35 -18.07
CA ALA A 207 -48.79 -9.78 -18.32
C ALA A 207 -49.14 -10.60 -17.06
N ASP A 208 -48.89 -10.08 -15.85
CA ASP A 208 -49.22 -10.77 -14.60
C ASP A 208 -50.75 -10.87 -14.39
N THR A 209 -51.26 -12.09 -14.40
CA THR A 209 -52.68 -12.41 -14.19
C THR A 209 -53.10 -12.38 -12.72
N SER A 210 -52.14 -12.29 -11.78
CA SER A 210 -52.37 -12.27 -10.34
C SER A 210 -52.86 -10.90 -9.84
N ALA A 211 -52.48 -9.82 -10.52
CA ALA A 211 -52.85 -8.45 -10.18
C ALA A 211 -54.14 -8.01 -10.89
N LYS A 212 -55.27 -8.08 -10.17
CA LYS A 212 -56.62 -7.82 -10.69
C LYS A 212 -57.00 -6.33 -10.72
N THR A 213 -56.37 -5.49 -9.88
CA THR A 213 -56.64 -4.04 -9.83
C THR A 213 -55.46 -3.20 -10.29
N THR A 214 -55.73 -1.98 -10.78
CA THR A 214 -54.68 -1.01 -11.16
C THR A 214 -53.72 -0.71 -10.01
N GLY A 215 -54.24 -0.61 -8.77
CA GLY A 215 -53.43 -0.41 -7.57
C GLY A 215 -52.47 -1.57 -7.28
N GLN A 216 -52.90 -2.82 -7.48
CA GLN A 216 -52.04 -4.01 -7.33
C GLN A 216 -50.94 -4.05 -8.39
N ARG A 217 -51.23 -3.65 -9.63
CA ARG A 217 -50.23 -3.57 -10.71
C ARG A 217 -49.17 -2.51 -10.44
N ILE A 218 -49.58 -1.32 -9.96
CA ILE A 218 -48.65 -0.26 -9.55
C ILE A 218 -47.79 -0.72 -8.38
N LEU A 219 -48.38 -1.36 -7.38
CA LEU A 219 -47.64 -1.89 -6.23
C LEU A 219 -46.63 -2.96 -6.65
N PHE A 220 -47.01 -3.88 -7.55
CA PHE A 220 -46.10 -4.89 -8.10
C PHE A 220 -44.96 -4.23 -8.89
N PHE A 221 -45.25 -3.25 -9.75
CA PHE A 221 -44.24 -2.51 -10.50
C PHE A 221 -43.20 -1.84 -9.59
N ILE A 222 -43.66 -1.15 -8.54
CA ILE A 222 -42.77 -0.49 -7.57
C ILE A 222 -41.96 -1.53 -6.80
N THR A 223 -42.62 -2.57 -6.29
CA THR A 223 -41.99 -3.58 -5.44
C THR A 223 -40.96 -4.41 -6.23
N ALA A 224 -41.26 -4.76 -7.48
CA ALA A 224 -40.37 -5.51 -8.37
C ALA A 224 -39.03 -4.81 -8.59
N ASN A 225 -39.02 -3.47 -8.73
CA ASN A 225 -37.80 -2.68 -8.87
C ASN A 225 -36.81 -2.85 -7.69
N PHE A 226 -37.32 -3.15 -6.50
CA PHE A 226 -36.54 -3.22 -5.26
C PHE A 226 -36.40 -4.63 -4.68
N ILE A 227 -36.99 -5.66 -5.31
CA ILE A 227 -36.86 -7.07 -4.88
C ILE A 227 -36.13 -7.91 -5.94
N ILE A 228 -36.29 -7.61 -7.23
CA ILE A 228 -35.67 -8.39 -8.30
C ILE A 228 -34.18 -8.05 -8.41
N GLY A 229 -33.30 -9.05 -8.24
CA GLY A 229 -31.85 -8.89 -8.14
C GLY A 229 -31.19 -8.00 -9.22
N PRO A 230 -31.44 -8.24 -10.53
CA PRO A 230 -30.95 -7.36 -11.59
C PRO A 230 -31.41 -5.90 -11.49
N LEU A 231 -32.63 -5.65 -11.02
CA LEU A 231 -33.17 -4.29 -10.91
C LEU A 231 -32.52 -3.53 -9.75
N ILE A 232 -32.40 -4.15 -8.57
CA ILE A 232 -31.70 -3.56 -7.42
C ILE A 232 -30.25 -3.24 -7.79
N THR A 233 -29.54 -4.23 -8.34
CA THR A 233 -28.12 -4.05 -8.74
C THR A 233 -28.00 -2.98 -9.82
N GLY A 234 -28.94 -2.91 -10.77
CA GLY A 234 -29.00 -1.88 -11.81
C GLY A 234 -29.17 -0.46 -11.24
N TRP A 235 -30.09 -0.26 -10.29
CA TRP A 235 -30.30 1.05 -9.65
C TRP A 235 -29.08 1.52 -8.85
N ILE A 236 -28.44 0.62 -8.10
CA ILE A 236 -27.21 0.93 -7.36
C ILE A 236 -26.09 1.29 -8.34
N MET A 237 -25.90 0.49 -9.39
CA MET A 237 -24.90 0.76 -10.43
C MET A 237 -25.14 2.10 -11.13
N LEU A 238 -26.39 2.44 -11.44
CA LEU A 238 -26.75 3.72 -12.04
C LEU A 238 -26.42 4.89 -11.11
N ALA A 239 -26.73 4.78 -9.81
CA ALA A 239 -26.39 5.81 -8.82
C ALA A 239 -24.87 6.04 -8.74
N LEU A 240 -24.08 4.95 -8.67
CA LEU A 240 -22.63 5.03 -8.68
C LEU A 240 -22.10 5.68 -9.97
N LEU A 241 -22.64 5.30 -11.13
CA LEU A 241 -22.23 5.84 -12.43
C LEU A 241 -22.54 7.35 -12.53
N VAL A 242 -23.73 7.78 -12.10
CA VAL A 242 -24.11 9.20 -12.11
C VAL A 242 -23.19 10.02 -11.22
N VAL A 243 -22.87 9.54 -10.01
CA VAL A 243 -21.93 10.22 -9.10
C VAL A 243 -20.53 10.32 -9.73
N MET A 244 -20.02 9.22 -10.31
CA MET A 244 -18.73 9.21 -10.99
C MET A 244 -18.66 10.22 -12.13
N VAL A 245 -19.66 10.19 -13.03
CA VAL A 245 -19.71 11.09 -14.19
C VAL A 245 -19.88 12.54 -13.74
N TRP A 246 -20.73 12.80 -12.74
CA TRP A 246 -20.99 14.13 -12.20
C TRP A 246 -19.71 14.85 -11.79
N PHE A 247 -18.83 14.19 -11.04
CA PHE A 247 -17.57 14.78 -10.59
C PHE A 247 -16.43 14.68 -11.63
N ALA A 248 -16.55 13.82 -12.65
CA ALA A 248 -15.58 13.72 -13.75
C ALA A 248 -15.67 14.86 -14.77
N VAL A 249 -16.82 15.55 -14.87
CA VAL A 249 -17.00 16.70 -15.77
C VAL A 249 -15.96 17.79 -15.51
N GLU A 250 -15.34 18.32 -16.57
CA GLU A 250 -14.21 19.25 -16.50
C GLU A 250 -14.47 20.44 -15.58
N LYS A 251 -15.63 21.10 -15.71
CA LYS A 251 -16.05 22.24 -14.87
C LYS A 251 -16.03 21.93 -13.37
N ARG A 252 -16.37 20.70 -12.96
CA ARG A 252 -16.39 20.28 -11.54
C ARG A 252 -15.04 19.77 -11.07
N ARG A 253 -14.34 19.02 -11.93
CA ARG A 253 -12.99 18.52 -11.66
C ARG A 253 -11.98 19.65 -11.46
N THR A 254 -12.14 20.77 -12.18
CA THR A 254 -11.31 21.98 -12.05
C THR A 254 -11.91 23.03 -11.10
N ALA A 255 -12.98 22.68 -10.37
CA ALA A 255 -13.56 23.60 -9.40
C ALA A 255 -12.58 23.89 -8.26
N LYS A 256 -12.58 25.15 -7.84
CA LYS A 256 -11.65 25.69 -6.84
C LYS A 256 -11.79 25.07 -5.43
N ASN A 257 -12.89 24.37 -5.13
CA ASN A 257 -13.20 23.79 -3.80
C ASN A 257 -12.92 22.28 -3.75
N GLY A 258 -11.65 21.88 -3.92
CA GLY A 258 -11.24 20.47 -3.86
C GLY A 258 -11.81 19.61 -5.00
N GLY A 259 -12.04 20.20 -6.18
CA GLY A 259 -12.68 19.52 -7.31
C GLY A 259 -11.93 18.26 -7.76
N PHE A 260 -10.60 18.28 -7.72
CA PHE A 260 -9.78 17.11 -8.06
C PHE A 260 -9.90 15.99 -7.04
N GLU A 261 -9.91 16.31 -5.75
CA GLU A 261 -10.01 15.30 -4.69
C GLU A 261 -11.39 14.64 -4.71
N LYS A 262 -12.46 15.44 -4.86
CA LYS A 262 -13.82 14.94 -5.05
C LYS A 262 -13.91 14.03 -6.26
N PHE A 263 -13.35 14.44 -7.39
CA PHE A 263 -13.21 13.59 -8.57
C PHE A 263 -12.46 12.30 -8.23
N TRP A 264 -11.31 12.38 -7.57
CA TRP A 264 -10.47 11.22 -7.28
C TRP A 264 -11.22 10.21 -6.41
N TYR A 265 -11.83 10.63 -5.29
CA TYR A 265 -12.57 9.74 -4.39
C TYR A 265 -13.80 9.13 -5.08
N THR A 266 -14.59 9.96 -5.75
CA THR A 266 -15.82 9.48 -6.41
C THR A 266 -15.51 8.57 -7.59
N HIS A 267 -14.42 8.82 -8.33
CA HIS A 267 -14.03 7.97 -9.44
C HIS A 267 -13.65 6.56 -8.99
N HIS A 268 -13.09 6.36 -7.78
CA HIS A 268 -12.79 5.03 -7.23
C HIS A 268 -14.03 4.17 -6.95
N LEU A 269 -15.24 4.74 -7.00
CA LEU A 269 -16.50 3.98 -7.00
C LEU A 269 -16.61 3.02 -8.20
N PHE A 270 -15.71 3.10 -9.19
CA PHE A 270 -15.59 2.10 -10.25
C PHE A 270 -15.37 0.68 -9.69
N VAL A 271 -14.73 0.54 -8.52
CA VAL A 271 -14.46 -0.77 -7.88
C VAL A 271 -15.77 -1.46 -7.49
N PRO A 272 -16.62 -0.90 -6.60
CA PRO A 272 -17.92 -1.51 -6.30
C PRO A 272 -18.82 -1.58 -7.54
N PHE A 273 -18.73 -0.63 -8.49
CA PHE A 273 -19.49 -0.69 -9.75
C PHE A 273 -19.17 -1.94 -10.59
N PHE A 274 -17.90 -2.29 -10.80
CA PHE A 274 -17.53 -3.50 -11.55
C PHE A 274 -17.88 -4.79 -10.80
N VAL A 275 -17.75 -4.81 -9.47
CA VAL A 275 -18.18 -5.95 -8.65
C VAL A 275 -19.68 -6.18 -8.83
N LEU A 276 -20.48 -5.12 -8.74
CA LEU A 276 -21.94 -5.21 -8.95
C LEU A 276 -22.29 -5.60 -10.38
N TRP A 277 -21.54 -5.15 -11.39
CA TRP A 277 -21.76 -5.57 -12.79
C TRP A 277 -21.60 -7.09 -12.94
N GLN A 278 -20.59 -7.70 -12.31
CA GLN A 278 -20.42 -9.16 -12.34
C GLN A 278 -21.65 -9.89 -11.78
N PHE A 279 -22.23 -9.39 -10.69
CA PHE A 279 -23.43 -9.98 -10.10
C PHE A 279 -24.71 -9.66 -10.87
N HIS A 280 -24.81 -8.47 -11.48
CA HIS A 280 -25.97 -8.00 -12.23
C HIS A 280 -26.37 -8.99 -13.34
N GLY A 281 -25.38 -9.56 -14.04
CA GLY A 281 -25.60 -10.60 -15.06
C GLY A 281 -25.77 -12.03 -14.54
N MET A 282 -25.66 -12.26 -13.22
CA MET A 282 -25.59 -13.61 -12.62
C MET A 282 -26.97 -14.21 -12.28
N PHE A 283 -28.03 -13.39 -12.26
CA PHE A 283 -29.35 -13.80 -11.78
C PHE A 283 -30.18 -14.64 -12.77
N CYS A 284 -29.71 -14.86 -14.00
CA CYS A 284 -30.39 -15.67 -15.03
C CYS A 284 -31.90 -15.36 -15.19
N MET A 285 -32.27 -14.07 -15.19
CA MET A 285 -33.68 -13.64 -15.21
C MET A 285 -34.38 -13.97 -16.54
N ILE A 286 -33.67 -13.85 -17.65
CA ILE A 286 -34.19 -14.13 -18.99
C ILE A 286 -33.68 -15.50 -19.42
N LYS A 287 -34.59 -16.47 -19.52
CA LYS A 287 -34.28 -17.86 -19.87
C LYS A 287 -34.43 -18.07 -21.39
N PRO A 288 -33.55 -18.87 -22.02
CA PRO A 288 -33.76 -19.37 -23.37
C PRO A 288 -34.95 -20.33 -23.43
N ASP A 289 -35.51 -20.55 -24.61
CA ASP A 289 -36.71 -21.40 -24.76
C ASP A 289 -36.40 -22.89 -24.53
N ARG A 290 -35.16 -23.31 -24.81
CA ARG A 290 -34.69 -24.69 -24.70
C ARG A 290 -33.68 -24.84 -23.55
N PRO A 291 -33.74 -25.94 -22.78
CA PRO A 291 -32.76 -26.23 -21.74
C PRO A 291 -31.34 -26.48 -22.31
N PRO A 292 -30.27 -26.21 -21.55
CA PRO A 292 -30.27 -25.69 -20.18
C PRO A 292 -30.63 -24.20 -20.11
N TYR A 293 -31.67 -23.89 -19.33
CA TYR A 293 -32.21 -22.54 -19.17
C TYR A 293 -31.21 -21.55 -18.56
N CYS A 294 -30.28 -22.06 -17.76
CA CYS A 294 -29.29 -21.28 -17.03
C CYS A 294 -27.96 -22.05 -17.06
N SER A 295 -27.23 -21.95 -18.18
CA SER A 295 -25.89 -22.54 -18.31
C SER A 295 -24.81 -21.63 -17.72
N TYR A 296 -23.76 -22.21 -17.12
CA TYR A 296 -22.55 -21.47 -16.71
C TYR A 296 -21.94 -20.68 -17.88
N ASN A 297 -22.18 -21.12 -19.12
CA ASN A 297 -21.69 -20.45 -20.30
C ASN A 297 -22.51 -19.19 -20.69
N GLN A 298 -23.65 -18.94 -20.04
CA GLN A 298 -24.59 -17.86 -20.37
C GLN A 298 -24.85 -16.88 -19.22
N ILE A 299 -24.40 -17.20 -18.02
CA ILE A 299 -24.62 -16.42 -16.80
C ILE A 299 -23.37 -15.61 -16.47
N GLY A 300 -23.54 -14.34 -16.08
CA GLY A 300 -22.46 -13.50 -15.57
C GLY A 300 -21.35 -13.23 -16.60
N VAL A 301 -21.69 -12.95 -17.86
CA VAL A 301 -20.76 -12.85 -19.00
C VAL A 301 -19.73 -11.72 -18.88
N PHE A 302 -19.92 -10.76 -17.97
CA PHE A 302 -19.04 -9.62 -17.72
C PHE A 302 -17.55 -10.00 -17.62
N TRP A 303 -17.19 -11.03 -16.84
CA TRP A 303 -15.79 -11.43 -16.65
C TRP A 303 -15.06 -11.75 -17.96
N ARG A 304 -15.75 -12.22 -18.99
CA ARG A 304 -15.15 -12.58 -20.29
C ARG A 304 -14.62 -11.38 -21.05
N TYR A 305 -15.33 -10.26 -20.96
CA TYR A 305 -14.92 -9.01 -21.57
C TYR A 305 -13.95 -8.28 -20.66
N TRP A 306 -14.21 -8.30 -19.35
CA TRP A 306 -13.36 -7.65 -18.37
C TRP A 306 -11.96 -8.26 -18.30
N ILE A 307 -11.78 -9.57 -18.45
CA ILE A 307 -10.46 -10.23 -18.26
C ILE A 307 -9.37 -9.66 -19.17
N VAL A 308 -9.72 -9.27 -20.40
CA VAL A 308 -8.75 -8.73 -21.38
C VAL A 308 -8.16 -7.41 -20.90
N GLY A 309 -9.01 -6.44 -20.53
CA GLY A 309 -8.55 -5.15 -20.02
C GLY A 309 -8.10 -5.20 -18.55
N GLY A 310 -8.78 -6.00 -17.73
CA GLY A 310 -8.59 -6.13 -16.30
C GLY A 310 -7.24 -6.73 -15.92
N VAL A 311 -6.81 -7.81 -16.59
CA VAL A 311 -5.50 -8.42 -16.32
C VAL A 311 -4.35 -7.47 -16.67
N ILE A 312 -4.43 -6.80 -17.83
CA ILE A 312 -3.43 -5.81 -18.25
C ILE A 312 -3.39 -4.65 -17.25
N TRP A 313 -4.55 -4.16 -16.82
CA TRP A 313 -4.65 -3.10 -15.83
C TRP A 313 -4.10 -3.50 -14.46
N ILE A 314 -4.40 -4.71 -13.96
CA ILE A 314 -3.86 -5.24 -12.71
C ILE A 314 -2.35 -5.37 -12.79
N TYR A 315 -1.84 -5.96 -13.88
CA TYR A 315 -0.40 -6.10 -14.09
C TYR A 315 0.30 -4.74 -14.10
N GLU A 316 -0.24 -3.76 -14.83
CA GLU A 316 0.30 -2.40 -14.78
C GLU A 316 0.23 -1.81 -13.38
N ARG A 317 -0.88 -2.01 -12.65
CA ARG A 317 -1.04 -1.48 -11.29
C ARG A 317 -0.01 -2.06 -10.33
N ILE A 318 0.27 -3.36 -10.44
CA ILE A 318 1.33 -4.04 -9.68
C ILE A 318 2.70 -3.46 -10.02
N LEU A 319 3.03 -3.31 -11.31
CA LEU A 319 4.30 -2.72 -11.74
C LEU A 319 4.49 -1.29 -11.21
N ARG A 320 3.43 -0.47 -11.26
CA ARG A 320 3.46 0.90 -10.75
C ARG A 320 3.64 0.92 -9.23
N GLU A 321 2.94 0.06 -8.51
CA GLU A 321 3.08 -0.06 -7.06
C GLU A 321 4.50 -0.48 -6.67
N VAL A 322 5.07 -1.49 -7.34
CA VAL A 322 6.46 -1.94 -7.12
C VAL A 322 7.46 -0.81 -7.39
N ARG A 323 7.34 -0.11 -8.52
CA ARG A 323 8.19 1.03 -8.88
C ARG A 323 8.06 2.18 -7.87
N SER A 324 6.84 2.50 -7.47
CA SER A 324 6.54 3.61 -6.56
C SER A 324 7.06 3.39 -5.13
N ARG A 325 7.36 2.14 -4.77
CA ARG A 325 7.91 1.78 -3.45
C ARG A 325 9.41 2.01 -3.33
N HIS A 326 10.10 2.33 -4.42
CA HIS A 326 11.50 2.77 -4.35
C HIS A 326 11.60 4.03 -3.47
N VAL A 327 12.60 4.04 -2.59
CA VAL A 327 12.84 5.17 -1.69
C VAL A 327 13.45 6.29 -2.53
N THR A 328 12.76 7.42 -2.65
CA THR A 328 13.32 8.63 -3.27
C THR A 328 13.59 9.68 -2.21
N TYR A 329 14.79 10.27 -2.26
CA TYR A 329 15.25 11.28 -1.31
C TYR A 329 15.16 12.67 -1.92
N ILE A 330 14.65 13.63 -1.13
CA ILE A 330 14.69 15.06 -1.47
C ILE A 330 16.12 15.54 -1.21
N SER A 331 16.80 16.02 -2.25
CA SER A 331 18.16 16.57 -2.13
C SER A 331 18.14 18.02 -1.66
N LYS A 332 17.20 18.81 -2.20
CA LYS A 332 17.09 20.25 -1.96
C LYS A 332 15.66 20.76 -2.13
N VAL A 333 15.28 21.72 -1.29
CA VAL A 333 14.00 22.44 -1.36
C VAL A 333 14.30 23.93 -1.53
N ILE A 334 13.75 24.54 -2.57
CA ILE A 334 13.93 25.98 -2.86
C ILE A 334 12.56 26.64 -2.83
N GLN A 335 12.42 27.71 -2.07
CA GLN A 335 11.24 28.56 -2.08
C GLN A 335 11.46 29.69 -3.07
N HIS A 336 10.60 29.75 -4.08
CA HIS A 336 10.54 30.80 -5.08
C HIS A 336 9.47 31.84 -4.71
N PRO A 337 9.57 33.08 -5.23
CA PRO A 337 8.48 34.05 -5.14
C PRO A 337 7.14 33.52 -5.69
N SER A 338 6.04 34.17 -5.29
CA SER A 338 4.68 33.90 -5.81
C SER A 338 4.12 32.50 -5.51
N ASP A 339 4.34 32.03 -4.28
CA ASP A 339 3.82 30.76 -3.76
C ASP A 339 4.27 29.54 -4.57
N VAL A 340 5.54 29.50 -5.01
CA VAL A 340 6.11 28.36 -5.73
C VAL A 340 7.25 27.74 -4.90
N MET A 341 7.26 26.41 -4.81
CA MET A 341 8.40 25.65 -4.27
C MET A 341 8.98 24.74 -5.33
N GLU A 342 10.30 24.61 -5.36
CA GLU A 342 11.01 23.62 -6.16
C GLU A 342 11.47 22.48 -5.25
N LEU A 343 11.09 21.26 -5.62
CA LEU A 343 11.57 20.03 -4.99
C LEU A 343 12.58 19.38 -5.91
N GLN A 344 13.84 19.28 -5.47
CA GLN A 344 14.89 18.52 -6.13
C GLN A 344 15.01 17.14 -5.49
N ILE A 345 14.97 16.11 -6.33
CA ILE A 345 14.93 14.69 -5.97
C ILE A 345 16.19 14.04 -6.53
N LYS A 346 16.86 13.22 -5.74
CA LYS A 346 18.05 12.48 -6.20
C LYS A 346 17.69 11.52 -7.34
N LYS A 347 18.43 11.61 -8.45
CA LYS A 347 18.25 10.75 -9.63
C LYS A 347 19.15 9.51 -9.49
N GLU A 348 18.57 8.34 -9.24
CA GLU A 348 19.37 7.11 -9.06
C GLU A 348 19.40 6.21 -10.30
N LYS A 349 18.23 5.78 -10.81
CA LYS A 349 18.11 4.85 -11.96
C LYS A 349 17.02 5.21 -12.97
N THR A 350 16.34 6.34 -12.77
CA THR A 350 15.23 6.78 -13.62
C THR A 350 15.72 7.55 -14.83
N THR A 351 15.48 7.01 -16.03
CA THR A 351 15.69 7.72 -17.29
C THR A 351 14.50 8.65 -17.57
N ALA A 352 14.67 9.95 -17.31
CA ALA A 352 13.69 10.97 -17.66
C ALA A 352 14.02 11.59 -19.02
N ARG A 353 12.99 11.96 -19.78
CA ARG A 353 13.08 12.78 -21.00
C ARG A 353 12.49 14.17 -20.76
N ALA A 354 12.89 15.12 -21.60
CA ALA A 354 12.44 16.49 -21.45
C ALA A 354 10.92 16.62 -21.68
N GLY A 355 10.25 17.40 -20.85
CA GLY A 355 8.80 17.61 -20.93
C GLY A 355 7.92 16.46 -20.42
N GLN A 356 8.51 15.45 -19.77
CA GLN A 356 7.78 14.40 -19.06
C GLN A 356 7.25 14.89 -17.71
N TYR A 357 6.38 14.10 -17.10
CA TYR A 357 5.83 14.37 -15.77
C TYR A 357 5.88 13.13 -14.88
N ILE A 358 5.86 13.34 -13.56
CA ILE A 358 5.84 12.29 -12.54
C ILE A 358 4.64 12.46 -11.63
N PHE A 359 4.25 11.40 -10.92
CA PHE A 359 3.34 11.49 -9.79
C PHE A 359 4.13 11.43 -8.50
N ILE A 360 3.80 12.32 -7.58
CA ILE A 360 4.37 12.38 -6.24
C ILE A 360 3.27 12.03 -5.25
N ASN A 361 3.61 11.15 -4.31
CA ASN A 361 2.84 10.89 -3.10
C ASN A 361 3.72 11.22 -1.89
N CYS A 362 3.12 11.86 -0.89
CA CYS A 362 3.76 12.13 0.39
C CYS A 362 2.96 11.39 1.47
N PRO A 363 3.45 10.22 1.96
CA PRO A 363 2.74 9.41 2.94
C PRO A 363 2.45 10.11 4.26
N GLU A 364 3.23 11.15 4.61
CA GLU A 364 2.99 11.98 5.80
C GLU A 364 1.72 12.83 5.69
N ILE A 365 1.29 13.16 4.47
CA ILE A 365 0.06 13.90 4.19
C ILE A 365 -1.06 12.91 3.91
N SER A 366 -0.83 11.97 2.98
CA SER A 366 -1.81 10.95 2.60
C SER A 366 -1.13 9.78 1.90
N TYR A 367 -1.44 8.55 2.34
CA TYR A 367 -0.97 7.31 1.70
C TYR A 367 -1.60 7.05 0.32
N PHE A 368 -2.75 7.67 0.02
CA PHE A 368 -3.54 7.33 -1.17
C PHE A 368 -3.52 8.42 -2.24
N GLN A 369 -3.20 9.67 -1.88
CA GLN A 369 -3.23 10.80 -2.82
C GLN A 369 -1.97 10.86 -3.69
N TRP A 370 -2.12 10.65 -4.99
CA TRP A 370 -1.06 10.79 -5.98
C TRP A 370 -1.30 12.03 -6.82
N HIS A 371 -0.37 12.98 -6.79
CA HIS A 371 -0.48 14.25 -7.51
C HIS A 371 0.55 14.31 -8.65
N PRO A 372 0.14 14.66 -9.88
CA PRO A 372 1.07 14.74 -10.98
C PRO A 372 1.74 16.11 -11.07
N PHE A 373 3.05 16.11 -11.34
CA PHE A 373 3.88 17.30 -11.51
C PHE A 373 4.81 17.13 -12.70
N THR A 374 4.90 18.16 -13.53
CA THR A 374 5.80 18.18 -14.69
C THR A 374 7.24 18.34 -14.26
N LEU A 375 8.14 17.58 -14.89
CA LEU A 375 9.58 17.72 -14.67
C LEU A 375 10.05 19.05 -15.25
N THR A 376 10.75 19.82 -14.42
CA THR A 376 11.40 21.08 -14.80
C THR A 376 12.89 20.92 -15.01
N SER A 377 13.48 19.85 -14.48
CA SER A 377 14.88 19.49 -14.70
C SER A 377 15.09 18.91 -16.09
N ALA A 378 16.29 19.09 -16.64
CA ALA A 378 16.70 18.45 -17.89
C ALA A 378 17.05 16.96 -17.66
N PRO A 379 16.88 16.08 -18.67
CA PRO A 379 17.42 14.74 -18.65
C PRO A 379 18.92 14.65 -18.35
N GLU A 380 19.67 15.69 -18.69
CA GLU A 380 21.11 15.79 -18.52
C GLU A 380 21.53 16.17 -17.09
N GLU A 381 20.62 16.68 -16.24
CA GLU A 381 20.92 17.03 -14.84
C GLU A 381 20.97 15.78 -13.92
N ASP A 382 21.79 15.82 -12.86
CA ASP A 382 21.97 14.73 -11.87
C ASP A 382 20.83 14.61 -10.85
N TYR A 383 19.81 15.45 -10.97
CA TYR A 383 18.64 15.46 -10.10
C TYR A 383 17.37 15.61 -10.94
N ILE A 384 16.24 15.24 -10.33
CA ILE A 384 14.91 15.45 -10.89
C ILE A 384 14.25 16.58 -10.12
N SER A 385 13.88 17.67 -10.78
CA SER A 385 13.18 18.79 -10.13
C SER A 385 11.76 18.96 -10.62
N VAL A 386 10.89 19.40 -9.71
CA VAL A 386 9.52 19.83 -10.00
C VAL A 386 9.25 21.18 -9.34
N HIS A 387 8.65 22.10 -10.09
CA HIS A 387 8.15 23.36 -9.55
C HIS A 387 6.66 23.23 -9.22
N ILE A 388 6.34 23.34 -7.93
CA ILE A 388 5.02 23.13 -7.37
C ILE A 388 4.49 24.47 -6.86
N ARG A 389 3.40 24.94 -7.47
CA ARG A 389 2.66 26.08 -6.93
C ARG A 389 1.79 25.64 -5.75
N VAL A 390 1.82 26.40 -4.68
CA VAL A 390 1.11 26.11 -3.43
C VAL A 390 -0.33 26.61 -3.52
N VAL A 391 -1.16 25.82 -4.18
CA VAL A 391 -2.55 26.22 -4.44
C VAL A 391 -3.56 25.39 -3.66
N GLY A 392 -3.39 24.07 -3.56
CA GLY A 392 -4.29 23.10 -2.92
C GLY A 392 -3.96 22.69 -1.50
N ASP A 393 -4.87 21.93 -0.86
CA ASP A 393 -4.70 21.41 0.51
C ASP A 393 -3.50 20.48 0.58
N PHE A 394 -3.38 19.54 -0.36
CA PHE A 394 -2.18 18.69 -0.50
C PHE A 394 -0.90 19.51 -0.70
N THR A 395 -0.88 20.49 -1.61
CA THR A 395 0.34 21.27 -1.88
C THR A 395 0.71 22.20 -0.72
N ARG A 396 -0.26 22.69 0.06
CA ARG A 396 -0.02 23.46 1.29
C ARG A 396 0.52 22.58 2.40
N ALA A 397 -0.07 21.40 2.60
CA ALA A 397 0.45 20.42 3.53
C ALA A 397 1.88 20.00 3.14
N LEU A 398 2.15 19.86 1.83
CA LEU A 398 3.46 19.54 1.30
C LEU A 398 4.46 20.68 1.58
N ALA A 399 4.13 21.92 1.22
CA ALA A 399 4.93 23.09 1.52
C ALA A 399 5.27 23.19 3.03
N LYS A 400 4.26 23.05 3.89
CA LYS A 400 4.45 23.04 5.34
C LYS A 400 5.35 21.90 5.81
N SER A 401 5.20 20.70 5.23
CA SER A 401 6.00 19.52 5.59
C SER A 401 7.48 19.68 5.21
N VAL A 402 7.77 20.31 4.07
CA VAL A 402 9.14 20.56 3.60
C VAL A 402 9.77 21.84 4.18
N GLY A 403 9.02 22.60 4.99
CA GLY A 403 9.51 23.79 5.69
C GLY A 403 9.34 25.12 4.95
N CYS A 404 8.62 25.16 3.82
CA CYS A 404 8.30 26.41 3.15
C CYS A 404 7.22 27.19 3.93
N GLU A 405 7.46 28.47 4.17
CA GLU A 405 6.52 29.38 4.83
C GLU A 405 5.91 30.33 3.78
N PHE A 406 4.61 30.21 3.55
CA PHE A 406 3.83 31.10 2.70
C PHE A 406 2.78 31.78 3.59
N ASP A 407 2.84 33.10 3.73
CA ASP A 407 1.97 33.85 4.63
C ASP A 407 0.50 33.67 4.28
N SER A 408 -0.29 33.20 5.25
CA SER A 408 -1.71 32.86 5.06
C SER A 408 -2.67 34.06 5.19
N LYS A 409 -2.22 35.31 5.04
CA LYS A 409 -3.08 36.50 5.14
C LYS A 409 -2.76 37.55 4.08
N GLY A 410 -3.78 37.88 3.29
CA GLY A 410 -3.77 39.00 2.35
C GLY A 410 -5.17 39.30 1.82
N LYS A 411 -6.12 39.63 2.70
CA LYS A 411 -7.29 40.44 2.32
C LYS A 411 -6.81 41.90 2.32
N GLY A 412 -6.72 42.50 1.14
CA GLY A 412 -6.59 43.95 0.95
C GLY A 412 -5.17 44.50 1.12
N GLY A 413 -4.67 45.12 0.05
CA GLY A 413 -3.75 46.27 0.10
C GLY A 413 -2.41 46.10 0.80
N GLU A 414 -1.42 45.55 0.10
CA GLU A 414 -0.10 46.17 -0.10
C GLU A 414 0.69 45.27 -1.05
N LYS A 415 1.11 45.82 -2.20
CA LYS A 415 2.04 45.15 -3.12
C LYS A 415 3.42 45.16 -2.46
N GLY A 416 3.70 44.15 -1.64
CA GLY A 416 5.04 43.88 -1.13
C GLY A 416 6.00 43.67 -2.29
N GLY A 417 7.10 44.42 -2.28
CA GLY A 417 7.97 44.66 -3.44
C GLY A 417 8.54 43.43 -4.14
N ALA A 418 8.68 43.59 -5.46
CA ALA A 418 9.54 42.79 -6.31
C ALA A 418 10.98 42.77 -5.74
N ASN A 419 11.65 41.62 -5.82
CA ASN A 419 13.02 41.31 -5.33
C ASN A 419 13.13 40.61 -3.95
N LYS A 420 12.46 39.47 -3.75
CA LYS A 420 12.99 38.43 -2.84
C LYS A 420 13.70 37.36 -3.66
N GLU A 421 14.99 37.16 -3.44
CA GLU A 421 15.75 36.08 -4.07
C GLU A 421 15.24 34.68 -3.64
N PRO A 422 15.35 33.65 -4.50
CA PRO A 422 14.96 32.29 -4.17
C PRO A 422 15.74 31.79 -2.94
N THR A 423 15.01 31.44 -1.89
CA THR A 423 15.63 31.03 -0.61
C THR A 423 15.74 29.51 -0.55
N VAL A 424 16.94 29.00 -0.27
CA VAL A 424 17.14 27.57 -0.01
C VAL A 424 16.60 27.25 1.38
N VAL A 425 15.48 26.53 1.43
CA VAL A 425 14.76 26.21 2.67
C VAL A 425 15.40 25.01 3.38
N ALA A 426 15.86 24.02 2.61
CA ALA A 426 16.52 22.83 3.15
C ALA A 426 17.47 22.20 2.11
N THR A 427 18.62 21.69 2.57
CA THR A 427 19.50 20.82 1.79
C THR A 427 19.88 19.59 2.62
N ALA A 428 20.13 18.46 1.95
CA ALA A 428 20.55 17.22 2.62
C ALA A 428 21.91 17.30 3.35
N GLN A 429 22.71 18.37 3.17
CA GLN A 429 24.08 18.47 3.68
C GLN A 429 24.31 19.51 4.81
N THR A 430 23.39 20.44 5.07
CA THR A 430 23.59 21.53 6.07
C THR A 430 22.78 21.39 7.37
N SER A 431 22.34 20.18 7.73
CA SER A 431 21.72 19.90 9.04
C SER A 431 22.71 19.88 10.20
N ALA A 432 23.63 20.85 10.24
CA ALA A 432 24.58 21.02 11.32
C ALA A 432 24.31 22.25 12.22
N LEU A 433 23.46 23.22 11.87
CA LEU A 433 23.29 24.35 12.82
C LEU A 433 22.01 25.18 12.86
N ARG A 434 21.03 25.06 11.95
CA ARG A 434 19.69 25.65 12.17
C ARG A 434 18.60 24.75 11.59
N ILE A 435 17.73 24.28 12.48
CA ILE A 435 16.50 23.48 12.26
C ILE A 435 16.73 21.95 12.10
N ASN A 436 16.51 21.22 13.20
CA ASN A 436 16.32 19.76 13.28
C ASN A 436 15.03 19.33 12.55
N ARG A 437 14.96 19.41 11.22
CA ARG A 437 13.80 18.93 10.47
C ARG A 437 14.22 17.92 9.42
N VAL A 438 13.86 16.66 9.66
CA VAL A 438 13.95 15.59 8.68
C VAL A 438 12.98 15.90 7.55
N LEU A 439 13.46 15.96 6.30
CA LEU A 439 12.60 16.19 5.14
C LEU A 439 11.64 15.00 4.95
N PRO A 440 10.39 15.26 4.53
CA PRO A 440 9.39 14.22 4.41
C PRO A 440 9.75 13.22 3.31
N ARG A 441 9.44 11.95 3.54
CA ARG A 441 9.63 10.94 2.49
C ARG A 441 8.61 11.15 1.38
N ILE A 442 9.07 11.16 0.14
CA ILE A 442 8.22 11.15 -1.04
C ILE A 442 8.33 9.80 -1.77
N MET A 443 7.24 9.41 -2.42
CA MET A 443 7.19 8.31 -3.36
C MET A 443 6.94 8.87 -4.76
N VAL A 444 7.65 8.35 -5.76
CA VAL A 444 7.60 8.85 -7.13
C VAL A 444 7.15 7.74 -8.08
N ASP A 445 6.17 8.03 -8.94
CA ASP A 445 5.74 7.15 -10.03
C ASP A 445 5.88 7.87 -11.37
N GLY A 446 6.62 7.28 -12.30
CA GLY A 446 6.97 7.89 -13.59
C GLY A 446 8.42 7.61 -13.97
N PRO A 447 8.96 8.30 -14.98
CA PRO A 447 8.37 9.41 -15.71
C PRO A 447 7.40 8.97 -16.82
N PHE A 448 6.39 9.81 -17.11
CA PHE A 448 5.35 9.56 -18.12
C PHE A 448 5.47 10.53 -19.30
N GLY A 449 5.35 9.98 -20.50
CA GLY A 449 5.61 10.71 -21.74
C GLY A 449 4.53 11.68 -22.19
N THR A 450 4.94 12.68 -22.97
CA THR A 450 4.06 13.67 -23.62
C THR A 450 4.42 13.83 -25.11
N SER A 451 3.53 14.37 -25.93
CA SER A 451 3.81 14.64 -27.35
C SER A 451 4.88 15.73 -27.57
N SER A 452 5.34 16.38 -26.51
CA SER A 452 6.40 17.38 -26.56
C SER A 452 7.79 16.74 -26.53
N GLU A 453 7.90 15.40 -26.54
CA GLU A 453 9.17 14.67 -26.66
C GLU A 453 9.76 14.71 -28.08
N ASP A 454 8.93 14.93 -29.11
CA ASP A 454 9.32 14.79 -30.52
C ASP A 454 9.99 16.03 -31.11
N PHE A 455 10.31 17.04 -30.29
CA PHE A 455 10.87 18.32 -30.77
C PHE A 455 12.23 18.16 -31.46
N LEU A 456 12.99 17.12 -31.11
CA LEU A 456 14.30 16.82 -31.73
C LEU A 456 14.19 16.29 -33.16
N ASN A 457 13.01 15.89 -33.63
CA ASN A 457 12.81 15.38 -34.98
C ASN A 457 12.76 16.48 -36.05
N TYR A 458 12.66 17.75 -35.63
CA TYR A 458 12.49 18.92 -36.49
C TYR A 458 13.75 19.77 -36.51
N GLU A 459 13.99 20.42 -37.66
CA GLU A 459 15.11 21.35 -37.83
C GLU A 459 14.84 22.69 -37.16
N THR A 460 13.62 23.20 -37.33
CA THR A 460 13.15 24.43 -36.69
C THR A 460 11.94 24.11 -35.84
N VAL A 461 11.90 24.62 -34.61
CA VAL A 461 10.74 24.45 -33.72
C VAL A 461 10.20 25.77 -33.19
N LEU A 462 8.86 25.86 -33.14
CA LEU A 462 8.11 26.91 -32.48
C LEU A 462 7.48 26.33 -31.22
N LEU A 463 8.06 26.64 -30.06
CA LEU A 463 7.58 26.26 -28.74
C LEU A 463 6.65 27.36 -28.20
N VAL A 464 5.38 27.06 -28.00
CA VAL A 464 4.39 28.03 -27.52
C VAL A 464 3.84 27.63 -26.15
N GLY A 465 4.24 28.35 -25.11
CA GLY A 465 3.70 28.20 -23.76
C GLY A 465 2.61 29.23 -23.46
N ALA A 466 1.49 28.82 -22.89
CA ALA A 466 0.45 29.76 -22.44
C ALA A 466 0.05 29.54 -20.97
N GLY A 467 0.18 30.58 -20.15
CA GLY A 467 -0.05 30.52 -18.69
C GLY A 467 0.84 29.48 -18.02
N ILE A 468 0.27 28.64 -17.13
CA ILE A 468 0.97 27.51 -16.51
C ILE A 468 1.37 26.40 -17.51
N GLY A 469 0.98 26.53 -18.78
CA GLY A 469 1.43 25.68 -19.87
C GLY A 469 2.94 25.73 -20.12
N VAL A 470 3.64 26.67 -19.50
CA VAL A 470 5.07 26.90 -19.70
C VAL A 470 5.98 25.89 -19.00
N THR A 471 5.54 25.27 -17.91
CA THR A 471 6.36 24.40 -17.06
C THR A 471 7.12 23.28 -17.80
N PRO A 472 6.53 22.54 -18.77
CA PRO A 472 7.26 21.53 -19.53
C PRO A 472 8.39 22.11 -20.39
N PHE A 473 8.25 23.36 -20.85
CA PHE A 473 9.27 24.00 -21.68
C PHE A 473 10.53 24.36 -20.89
N ALA A 474 10.49 24.43 -19.56
CA ALA A 474 11.69 24.56 -18.73
C ALA A 474 12.67 23.40 -18.98
N SER A 475 12.17 22.18 -18.86
CA SER A 475 12.96 20.97 -19.10
C SER A 475 13.42 20.86 -20.56
N ILE A 476 12.56 21.22 -21.52
CA ILE A 476 12.87 21.20 -22.96
C ILE A 476 13.97 22.20 -23.30
N LEU A 477 13.84 23.46 -22.88
CA LEU A 477 14.82 24.50 -23.17
C LEU A 477 16.18 24.21 -22.52
N LYS A 478 16.20 23.71 -21.28
CA LYS A 478 17.44 23.26 -20.65
C LYS A 478 18.09 22.09 -21.40
N SER A 479 17.31 21.10 -21.82
CA SER A 479 17.83 19.94 -22.57
C SER A 479 18.37 20.34 -23.94
N ILE A 480 17.68 21.25 -24.64
CA ILE A 480 18.15 21.89 -25.87
C ILE A 480 19.52 22.55 -25.62
N TRP A 481 19.62 23.36 -24.57
CA TRP A 481 20.84 24.05 -24.21
C TRP A 481 22.02 23.10 -23.91
N TYR A 482 21.84 22.09 -23.04
CA TYR A 482 22.88 21.11 -22.73
C TYR A 482 23.41 20.39 -23.98
N ARG A 483 22.51 20.00 -24.90
CA ARG A 483 22.87 19.32 -26.15
C ARG A 483 23.57 20.23 -27.14
N MET A 484 23.22 21.51 -27.15
CA MET A 484 23.89 22.51 -27.99
C MET A 484 25.29 22.84 -27.49
N GLN A 485 25.54 22.72 -26.18
CA GLN A 485 26.86 22.97 -25.59
C GLN A 485 27.81 21.77 -25.76
N ASN A 486 27.31 20.54 -25.70
CA ASN A 486 28.10 19.31 -25.86
C ASN A 486 28.29 18.87 -27.33
N TYR A 487 28.28 19.82 -28.27
CA TYR A 487 28.33 19.57 -29.73
C TYR A 487 29.59 18.81 -30.21
N SER A 488 30.59 18.63 -29.35
CA SER A 488 31.87 17.97 -29.62
C SER A 488 31.85 16.43 -29.60
N GLU A 489 30.80 15.78 -29.08
CA GLU A 489 30.71 14.31 -28.98
C GLU A 489 29.57 13.73 -29.85
N GLY A 490 29.79 13.61 -31.16
CA GLY A 490 29.18 12.59 -32.05
C GLY A 490 27.67 12.60 -32.35
N GLU A 491 26.77 13.14 -31.51
CA GLU A 491 25.32 13.17 -31.78
C GLU A 491 24.92 14.48 -32.49
N ARG A 492 24.93 14.48 -33.83
CA ARG A 492 24.37 15.61 -34.61
C ARG A 492 22.85 15.68 -34.40
N THR A 493 22.37 16.64 -33.60
CA THR A 493 20.93 16.95 -33.53
C THR A 493 20.47 17.67 -34.78
N ARG A 494 19.32 17.29 -35.35
CA ARG A 494 18.72 17.96 -36.51
C ARG A 494 18.26 19.39 -36.20
N LEU A 495 17.99 19.68 -34.92
CA LEU A 495 17.50 20.97 -34.43
C LEU A 495 18.56 22.08 -34.58
N SER A 496 18.27 23.10 -35.40
CA SER A 496 19.14 24.24 -35.68
C SER A 496 18.63 25.55 -35.06
N LYS A 497 17.31 25.78 -35.04
CA LYS A 497 16.70 27.02 -34.54
C LYS A 497 15.45 26.77 -33.69
N VAL A 498 15.35 27.48 -32.56
CA VAL A 498 14.24 27.38 -31.61
C VAL A 498 13.61 28.76 -31.44
N TYR A 499 12.30 28.84 -31.67
CA TYR A 499 11.47 30.00 -31.34
C TYR A 499 10.62 29.66 -30.12
N PHE A 500 10.83 30.34 -29.00
CA PHE A 500 10.03 30.15 -27.80
C PHE A 500 9.10 31.35 -27.61
N THR A 501 7.80 31.15 -27.78
CA THR A 501 6.77 32.17 -27.56
C THR A 501 6.01 31.89 -26.28
N TRP A 502 6.11 32.80 -25.31
CA TRP A 502 5.41 32.69 -24.04
C TRP A 502 4.26 33.69 -23.93
N VAL A 503 3.03 33.20 -23.78
CA VAL A 503 1.83 34.02 -23.64
C VAL A 503 1.32 33.97 -22.20
N ILE A 504 1.40 35.10 -21.50
CA ILE A 504 1.02 35.22 -20.09
C ILE A 504 0.05 36.36 -19.86
N ARG A 505 -0.71 36.28 -18.77
CA ARG A 505 -1.62 37.34 -18.35
C ARG A 505 -0.97 38.29 -17.34
N ASP A 506 -0.11 37.75 -16.47
CA ASP A 506 0.54 38.46 -15.38
C ASP A 506 1.90 37.79 -15.10
N PHE A 507 2.94 38.60 -14.97
CA PHE A 507 4.31 38.17 -14.69
C PHE A 507 4.45 37.52 -13.30
N GLY A 508 3.69 37.99 -12.30
CA GLY A 508 3.82 37.52 -10.92
C GLY A 508 3.65 36.00 -10.79
N THR A 509 2.79 35.38 -11.60
CA THR A 509 2.51 33.94 -11.51
C THR A 509 3.62 33.00 -12.01
N ALA A 510 4.70 33.53 -12.59
CA ALA A 510 5.74 32.72 -13.22
C ALA A 510 7.15 33.33 -13.14
N GLU A 511 7.43 34.14 -12.12
CA GLU A 511 8.75 34.72 -11.85
C GLU A 511 9.85 33.66 -11.74
N TRP A 512 9.57 32.49 -11.17
CA TRP A 512 10.52 31.37 -11.07
C TRP A 512 11.11 30.95 -12.44
N PHE A 513 10.36 31.15 -13.52
CA PHE A 513 10.77 30.77 -14.87
C PHE A 513 11.62 31.87 -15.55
N HIS A 514 11.51 33.10 -15.07
CA HIS A 514 12.18 34.26 -15.63
C HIS A 514 13.71 34.14 -15.55
N SER A 515 14.22 33.71 -14.40
CA SER A 515 15.66 33.49 -14.17
C SER A 515 16.26 32.46 -15.14
N LEU A 516 15.50 31.41 -15.47
CA LEU A 516 15.92 30.40 -16.46
C LEU A 516 16.03 31.00 -17.86
N LEU A 517 15.04 31.79 -18.30
CA LEU A 517 15.07 32.42 -19.63
C LEU A 517 16.26 33.36 -19.78
N ARG A 518 16.54 34.15 -18.74
CA ARG A 518 17.70 35.05 -18.72
C ARG A 518 19.02 34.28 -18.80
N ALA A 519 19.16 33.20 -18.02
CA ALA A 519 20.36 32.37 -18.04
C ALA A 519 20.58 31.71 -19.43
N LEU A 520 19.51 31.19 -20.05
CA LEU A 520 19.58 30.62 -21.40
C LEU A 520 20.01 31.64 -22.43
N GLU A 521 19.46 32.86 -22.34
CA GLU A 521 19.77 33.92 -23.29
C GLU A 521 21.17 34.50 -23.09
N GLU A 522 21.66 34.66 -21.86
CA GLU A 522 23.04 35.10 -21.59
C GLU A 522 24.08 34.08 -22.08
N GLN A 523 23.75 32.79 -22.07
CA GLN A 523 24.64 31.70 -22.47
C GLN A 523 24.53 31.31 -23.96
N ASP A 524 23.49 31.74 -24.67
CA ASP A 524 23.31 31.49 -26.11
C ASP A 524 24.09 32.50 -26.97
N SER A 525 25.38 32.22 -27.16
CA SER A 525 26.29 33.01 -28.00
C SER A 525 26.03 32.87 -29.51
N LEU A 526 25.35 31.79 -29.94
CA LEU A 526 25.06 31.52 -31.35
C LEU A 526 23.66 32.00 -31.78
N ASN A 527 22.90 32.63 -30.88
CA ASN A 527 21.55 33.14 -31.12
C ASN A 527 20.62 32.08 -31.75
N ARG A 528 20.67 30.87 -31.24
CA ARG A 528 19.86 29.74 -31.73
C ARG A 528 18.49 29.65 -31.05
N ILE A 529 18.33 30.24 -29.87
CA ILE A 529 17.07 30.31 -29.12
C ILE A 529 16.56 31.76 -29.14
N GLU A 530 15.41 31.98 -29.79
CA GLU A 530 14.74 33.28 -29.84
C GLU A 530 13.52 33.27 -28.91
N ILE A 531 13.56 34.08 -27.85
CA ILE A 531 12.52 34.14 -26.81
C ILE A 531 11.59 35.32 -27.12
N ASN A 532 10.28 35.10 -27.15
CA ASN A 532 9.28 36.14 -27.39
C ASN A 532 8.20 36.07 -26.30
N ILE A 533 8.07 37.12 -25.50
CA ILE A 533 7.09 37.16 -24.40
C ILE A 533 5.91 38.05 -24.80
N TYR A 534 4.68 37.58 -24.57
CA TYR A 534 3.45 38.31 -24.82
C TYR A 534 2.64 38.45 -23.53
N LEU A 535 2.52 39.68 -23.04
CA LEU A 535 1.71 40.02 -21.87
C LEU A 535 0.30 40.45 -22.30
N THR A 536 -0.70 39.67 -21.92
CA THR A 536 -2.11 39.83 -22.31
C THR A 536 -2.98 40.47 -21.22
N GLY A 537 -2.42 40.78 -20.06
CA GLY A 537 -3.09 41.52 -18.99
C GLY A 537 -3.31 42.99 -19.36
N ALA A 538 -4.30 43.63 -18.73
CA ALA A 538 -4.46 45.07 -18.84
C ALA A 538 -3.37 45.75 -18.00
N ILE A 539 -2.64 46.68 -18.62
CA ILE A 539 -1.59 47.48 -18.00
C ILE A 539 -2.13 48.89 -17.84
N GLY A 540 -1.89 49.52 -16.69
CA GLY A 540 -2.26 50.92 -16.50
C GLY A 540 -1.50 51.83 -17.46
N VAL A 541 -2.11 52.95 -17.87
CA VAL A 541 -1.49 53.90 -18.82
C VAL A 541 -0.15 54.42 -18.28
N ASP A 542 -0.06 54.70 -16.99
CA ASP A 542 1.16 55.18 -16.33
C ASP A 542 2.25 54.11 -16.27
N GLU A 543 1.87 52.85 -16.06
CA GLU A 543 2.79 51.71 -16.02
C GLU A 543 3.36 51.43 -17.42
N ALA A 544 2.51 51.47 -18.45
CA ALA A 544 2.93 51.33 -19.85
C ALA A 544 3.88 52.47 -20.28
N ASN A 545 3.59 53.72 -19.89
CA ASN A 545 4.45 54.86 -20.19
C ASN A 545 5.83 54.74 -19.51
N ASN A 546 5.88 54.29 -18.25
CA ASN A 546 7.15 54.09 -17.54
C ASN A 546 8.02 53.01 -18.20
N ILE A 547 7.41 51.92 -18.69
CA ILE A 547 8.14 50.87 -19.38
C ILE A 547 8.72 51.38 -20.71
N VAL A 548 7.93 52.08 -21.51
CA VAL A 548 8.37 52.63 -22.80
C VAL A 548 9.53 53.62 -22.61
N VAL A 549 9.48 54.47 -21.58
CA VAL A 549 10.55 55.43 -21.29
C VAL A 549 11.85 54.73 -20.89
N GLN A 550 11.78 53.59 -20.21
CA GLN A 550 12.96 52.81 -19.81
C GLN A 550 13.51 51.91 -20.93
N ASP A 551 12.68 51.51 -21.90
CA ASP A 551 13.08 50.68 -23.04
C ASP A 551 13.81 51.47 -24.15
N VAL A 552 13.56 52.78 -24.28
CA VAL A 552 14.14 53.58 -25.36
C VAL A 552 15.65 53.80 -25.13
N GLY A 553 16.47 53.04 -25.86
CA GLY A 553 17.93 53.12 -25.84
C GLY A 553 18.63 52.04 -24.99
N ALA A 554 17.89 51.11 -24.41
CA ALA A 554 18.44 49.97 -23.66
C ALA A 554 18.71 48.76 -24.58
N ASP A 555 19.82 48.05 -24.36
CA ASP A 555 20.16 46.80 -25.06
C ASP A 555 19.29 45.60 -24.60
N LYS A 556 18.49 45.79 -23.54
CA LYS A 556 17.66 44.78 -22.89
C LYS A 556 16.31 45.39 -22.46
N ASP A 557 15.27 44.57 -22.46
CA ASP A 557 13.90 44.91 -22.04
C ASP A 557 13.84 45.36 -20.57
N ALA A 558 13.10 46.43 -20.27
CA ALA A 558 13.05 47.05 -18.94
C ALA A 558 12.36 46.19 -17.88
N ILE A 559 11.45 45.29 -18.27
CA ILE A 559 10.73 44.40 -17.33
C ILE A 559 11.50 43.10 -17.12
N THR A 560 11.94 42.48 -18.21
CA THR A 560 12.48 41.12 -18.20
C THR A 560 14.01 41.12 -18.31
N SER A 561 14.66 42.23 -18.61
CA SER A 561 16.12 42.26 -18.87
C SER A 561 16.57 41.23 -19.94
N LEU A 562 15.67 40.83 -20.85
CA LEU A 562 15.95 39.96 -21.98
C LEU A 562 16.33 40.80 -23.22
N ARG A 563 17.07 40.21 -24.18
CA ARG A 563 17.45 40.86 -25.45
C ARG A 563 16.22 41.09 -26.33
N ALA A 564 15.26 40.18 -26.29
CA ALA A 564 14.01 40.32 -27.02
C ALA A 564 12.98 41.13 -26.21
N PRO A 565 12.32 42.13 -26.83
CA PRO A 565 11.36 42.97 -26.13
C PRO A 565 10.08 42.21 -25.75
N THR A 566 9.48 42.59 -24.62
CA THR A 566 8.16 42.09 -24.22
C THR A 566 7.08 42.73 -25.10
N HIS A 567 6.24 41.92 -25.71
CA HIS A 567 5.12 42.37 -26.52
C HIS A 567 3.85 42.52 -25.68
N TYR A 568 3.14 43.63 -25.84
CA TYR A 568 1.87 43.89 -25.18
C TYR A 568 0.69 43.51 -26.06
N GLY A 569 -0.25 42.75 -25.48
CA GLY A 569 -1.43 42.24 -26.18
C GLY A 569 -1.27 40.80 -26.68
N ARG A 570 -2.23 40.36 -27.50
CA ARG A 570 -2.25 38.98 -28.01
C ARG A 570 -1.33 38.83 -29.23
N PRO A 571 -0.58 37.73 -29.37
CA PRO A 571 0.23 37.47 -30.55
C PRO A 571 -0.62 37.44 -31.82
N ASN A 572 -0.16 38.13 -32.87
CA ASN A 572 -0.73 37.99 -34.20
C ASN A 572 -0.15 36.75 -34.88
N TRP A 573 -0.77 35.60 -34.63
CA TRP A 573 -0.29 34.30 -35.13
C TRP A 573 -0.18 34.22 -36.65
N GLU A 574 -1.01 34.94 -37.40
CA GLU A 574 -0.92 34.96 -38.86
C GLU A 574 0.40 35.59 -39.33
N LYS A 575 0.77 36.74 -38.76
CA LYS A 575 2.06 37.38 -39.07
C LYS A 575 3.24 36.53 -38.62
N VAL A 576 3.15 35.91 -37.43
CA VAL A 576 4.22 35.05 -36.89
C VAL A 576 4.47 33.85 -37.80
N PHE A 577 3.42 33.12 -38.20
CA PHE A 577 3.55 31.95 -39.06
C PHE A 577 4.02 32.32 -40.48
N LYS A 578 3.53 33.44 -41.04
CA LYS A 578 4.00 33.93 -42.34
C LYS A 578 5.49 34.26 -42.30
N SER A 579 5.92 35.02 -41.28
CA SER A 579 7.33 35.36 -41.10
C SER A 579 8.22 34.13 -40.92
N LEU A 580 7.77 33.11 -40.18
CA LEU A 580 8.50 31.86 -40.01
C LEU A 580 8.60 31.07 -41.32
N GLY A 581 7.50 31.03 -42.09
CA GLY A 581 7.48 30.38 -43.41
C GLY A 581 8.42 31.05 -44.41
N ASP A 582 8.49 32.39 -44.38
CA ASP A 582 9.39 33.18 -45.22
C ASP A 582 10.86 32.99 -44.81
N LYS A 583 11.16 32.99 -43.50
CA LYS A 583 12.52 32.81 -42.95
C LYS A 583 13.09 31.41 -43.20
N HIS A 584 12.25 30.38 -43.16
CA HIS A 584 12.66 28.98 -43.24
C HIS A 584 12.00 28.24 -44.41
N SER A 585 12.08 28.84 -45.61
CA SER A 585 11.51 28.27 -46.83
C SER A 585 12.11 26.88 -47.13
N GLN A 586 11.24 25.87 -47.29
CA GLN A 586 11.57 24.45 -47.49
C GLN A 586 12.02 23.63 -46.26
N SER A 587 11.78 24.12 -45.03
CA SER A 587 12.01 23.34 -43.81
C SER A 587 10.74 22.73 -43.21
N ASP A 588 10.92 21.66 -42.43
CA ASP A 588 9.89 21.09 -41.57
C ASP A 588 9.91 21.77 -40.21
N ILE A 589 8.87 22.56 -39.93
CA ILE A 589 8.75 23.35 -38.71
C ILE A 589 7.83 22.64 -37.72
N GLY A 590 8.37 22.23 -36.57
CA GLY A 590 7.61 21.62 -35.48
C GLY A 590 6.99 22.69 -34.57
N VAL A 591 5.67 22.78 -34.50
CA VAL A 591 4.95 23.71 -33.61
C VAL A 591 4.44 22.97 -32.38
N PHE A 592 5.08 23.19 -31.23
CA PHE A 592 4.72 22.54 -29.98
C PHE A 592 4.00 23.51 -29.06
N TYR A 593 2.74 23.23 -28.76
CA TYR A 593 1.91 24.09 -27.93
C TYR A 593 1.53 23.43 -26.61
N CYS A 594 1.59 24.19 -25.52
CA CYS A 594 1.07 23.79 -24.22
C CYS A 594 0.26 24.93 -23.56
N GLY A 595 -1.04 24.72 -23.36
CA GLY A 595 -1.94 25.72 -22.76
C GLY A 595 -3.44 25.51 -23.09
N PRO A 596 -4.28 26.55 -22.94
CA PRO A 596 -5.72 26.51 -23.19
C PRO A 596 -6.16 25.94 -24.56
N ASN A 597 -7.27 25.20 -24.58
CA ASN A 597 -7.78 24.56 -25.81
C ASN A 597 -8.12 25.55 -26.92
N ALA A 598 -8.63 26.75 -26.60
CA ALA A 598 -8.99 27.77 -27.59
C ALA A 598 -7.79 28.24 -28.42
N LEU A 599 -6.64 28.47 -27.79
CA LEU A 599 -5.42 28.86 -28.49
C LEU A 599 -4.82 27.67 -29.26
N ALA A 600 -4.94 26.45 -28.74
CA ALA A 600 -4.54 25.25 -29.49
C ALA A 600 -5.27 25.13 -30.84
N SER A 601 -6.58 25.39 -30.88
CA SER A 601 -7.34 25.38 -32.13
C SER A 601 -6.87 26.46 -33.10
N THR A 602 -6.57 27.67 -32.60
CA THR A 602 -6.04 28.76 -33.43
C THR A 602 -4.68 28.41 -34.02
N LEU A 603 -3.73 27.95 -33.21
CA LEU A 603 -2.39 27.58 -33.67
C LEU A 603 -2.44 26.42 -34.67
N ARG A 604 -3.28 25.42 -34.41
CA ARG A 604 -3.50 24.32 -35.34
C ARG A 604 -4.07 24.80 -36.67
N HIS A 605 -5.04 25.70 -36.64
CA HIS A 605 -5.59 26.30 -37.85
C HIS A 605 -4.50 27.05 -38.64
N GLN A 606 -3.64 27.81 -37.95
CA GLN A 606 -2.53 28.52 -38.58
C GLN A 606 -1.47 27.57 -39.16
N CYS A 607 -1.19 26.43 -38.52
CA CYS A 607 -0.32 25.40 -39.10
C CYS A 607 -0.88 24.91 -40.44
N ASN A 608 -2.17 24.54 -40.49
CA ASN A 608 -2.82 24.06 -41.71
C ASN A 608 -2.89 25.13 -42.81
N LYS A 609 -3.16 26.38 -42.43
CA LYS A 609 -3.27 27.51 -43.35
C LYS A 609 -1.92 27.77 -44.02
N ASN A 610 -0.86 27.90 -43.23
CA ASN A 610 0.47 28.33 -43.68
C ASN A 610 1.40 27.19 -44.13
N SER A 611 1.01 25.92 -43.97
CA SER A 611 1.79 24.80 -44.51
C SER A 611 1.67 24.67 -46.03
N ASP A 612 2.79 24.59 -46.72
CA ASP A 612 2.88 24.31 -48.15
C ASP A 612 3.70 23.03 -48.39
N PRO A 613 3.15 21.99 -49.07
CA PRO A 613 3.89 20.78 -49.42
C PRO A 613 5.19 21.01 -50.23
N ARG A 614 5.33 22.16 -50.90
CA ARG A 614 6.49 22.54 -51.71
C ARG A 614 7.31 23.69 -51.10
N GLY A 615 6.91 24.18 -49.93
CA GLY A 615 7.53 25.25 -49.16
C GLY A 615 7.75 24.83 -47.70
N ALA A 616 7.50 25.75 -46.75
CA ALA A 616 7.59 25.41 -45.32
C ALA A 616 6.38 24.55 -44.88
N ARG A 617 6.64 23.45 -44.17
CA ARG A 617 5.59 22.56 -43.64
C ARG A 617 5.52 22.70 -42.12
N PHE A 618 4.34 23.02 -41.58
CA PHE A 618 4.13 23.16 -40.14
C PHE A 618 3.42 21.93 -39.56
N PHE A 619 4.05 21.31 -38.56
CA PHE A 619 3.54 20.14 -37.85
C PHE A 619 3.08 20.53 -36.46
N PHE A 620 1.80 20.30 -36.12
CA PHE A 620 1.26 20.74 -34.84
C PHE A 620 1.31 19.63 -33.76
N GLY A 621 2.20 19.80 -32.78
CA GLY A 621 2.25 19.03 -31.54
C GLY A 621 1.53 19.75 -30.39
N LYS A 622 0.69 19.05 -29.63
CA LYS A 622 0.03 19.62 -28.44
C LYS A 622 0.39 18.87 -27.17
N GLY A 623 1.29 19.45 -26.38
CA GLY A 623 1.56 19.05 -25.00
C GLY A 623 0.38 19.38 -24.08
N ARG A 624 0.16 18.56 -23.05
CA ARG A 624 -0.82 18.84 -21.99
C ARG A 624 -0.07 19.31 -20.75
N SER A 625 -0.33 20.54 -20.31
CA SER A 625 -0.04 20.95 -18.93
C SER A 625 -1.20 20.51 -18.04
N LEU A 626 -0.86 19.93 -16.89
CA LEU A 626 -1.84 19.48 -15.89
C LEU A 626 -2.29 20.70 -15.08
N THR A 627 -3.27 21.44 -15.60
CA THR A 627 -3.81 22.64 -14.97
C THR A 627 -4.79 22.28 -13.85
N PHE A 628 -4.33 22.35 -12.59
CA PHE A 628 -5.20 22.40 -11.40
C PHE A 628 -4.98 23.73 -10.68
N SER A 629 -5.84 24.71 -10.96
CA SER A 629 -5.86 26.00 -10.26
C SER A 629 -6.90 25.97 -9.13
N LEU A 630 -6.43 26.10 -7.89
CA LEU A 630 -7.24 26.12 -6.66
C LEU A 630 -7.42 27.56 -6.14
N VAL A 631 -8.53 27.90 -5.47
CA VAL A 631 -8.74 29.17 -4.71
C VAL A 631 -9.92 28.99 -3.70
N VAL A 632 -9.60 28.93 -2.39
CA VAL A 632 -10.31 29.56 -1.21
C VAL A 632 -11.69 29.01 -0.75
N LEU A 633 -12.13 28.97 0.55
CA LEU A 633 -11.61 28.99 1.94
C LEU A 633 -12.78 28.66 2.94
N LEU A 634 -12.49 27.91 4.03
CA LEU A 634 -12.86 28.04 5.49
C LEU A 634 -14.34 28.04 6.02
N PRO A 635 -14.58 27.95 7.35
CA PRO A 635 -14.04 27.06 8.41
C PRO A 635 -15.11 26.56 9.43
N SER A 636 -14.78 25.63 10.35
CA SER A 636 -14.94 25.81 11.82
C SER A 636 -14.43 24.63 12.66
N SER A 637 -13.78 25.01 13.76
CA SER A 637 -13.16 24.30 14.87
C SER A 637 -14.14 23.66 15.86
N ILE A 638 -13.64 22.85 16.80
CA ILE A 638 -13.89 22.98 18.26
C ILE A 638 -12.98 21.98 19.02
N GLU A 639 -12.14 22.52 19.91
CA GLU A 639 -11.53 21.83 21.06
C GLU A 639 -12.54 21.76 22.21
N TYR A 640 -12.46 20.73 23.05
CA TYR A 640 -13.00 20.79 24.41
C TYR A 640 -11.99 20.20 25.40
N THR A 641 -11.50 21.08 26.28
CA THR A 641 -11.02 20.75 27.62
C THR A 641 -12.20 20.82 28.59
N SER A 642 -12.23 19.97 29.62
CA SER A 642 -12.81 20.35 30.91
C SER A 642 -12.30 19.44 32.04
N ASN A 643 -11.87 20.12 33.10
CA ASN A 643 -11.56 19.63 34.43
C ASN A 643 -12.83 19.46 35.28
N MET A 644 -12.78 18.56 36.27
CA MET A 644 -13.27 18.67 37.67
C MET A 644 -13.56 17.26 38.21
N SER A 645 -13.53 16.92 39.50
CA SER A 645 -12.85 17.32 40.76
C SER A 645 -13.52 16.47 41.86
N ARG A 646 -12.87 16.31 43.02
CA ARG A 646 -13.39 15.82 44.34
C ARG A 646 -13.40 14.30 44.57
N SER A 647 -13.28 13.76 45.79
CA SER A 647 -12.62 14.10 47.07
C SER A 647 -13.09 13.04 48.08
N SER A 648 -12.16 12.44 48.84
CA SER A 648 -12.30 11.84 50.20
C SER A 648 -11.05 10.97 50.39
N GLY A 649 -10.16 11.15 51.37
CA GLY A 649 -10.36 11.64 52.72
C GLY A 649 -10.49 10.43 53.64
N LEU A 650 -9.38 9.97 54.22
CA LEU A 650 -9.23 9.63 55.64
C LEU A 650 -7.82 9.11 55.94
N ASP A 651 -7.42 9.43 57.16
CA ASP A 651 -6.09 9.61 57.72
C ASP A 651 -5.54 8.34 58.38
N PHE A 652 -4.25 8.38 58.73
CA PHE A 652 -3.62 7.90 59.98
C PHE A 652 -2.20 7.37 59.77
N SER A 653 -1.30 8.02 60.51
CA SER A 653 0.14 7.88 60.58
C SER A 653 0.62 6.73 61.49
N ASP A 654 1.85 6.31 61.18
CA ASP A 654 2.93 5.74 61.99
C ASP A 654 2.78 4.42 62.77
N ARG A 655 3.69 3.48 62.42
CA ARG A 655 4.49 2.71 63.39
C ARG A 655 5.69 2.02 62.73
N GLN A 656 6.90 2.32 63.21
CA GLN A 656 8.10 1.49 63.04
C GLN A 656 8.03 0.24 63.95
N PRO A 657 8.79 -0.82 63.63
CA PRO A 657 9.56 -1.45 64.70
C PRO A 657 10.99 -1.89 64.29
N ALA A 658 11.76 -2.14 65.35
CA ALA A 658 13.20 -2.19 65.45
C ALA A 658 13.84 -3.55 65.14
N LEU A 659 15.18 -3.51 65.05
CA LEU A 659 16.13 -4.62 65.02
C LEU A 659 16.15 -5.39 66.34
N ASP A 660 16.19 -6.73 66.28
CA ASP A 660 16.69 -7.58 67.36
C ASP A 660 17.61 -8.68 66.81
N GLN A 661 18.75 -8.85 67.50
CA GLN A 661 19.69 -9.98 67.38
C GLN A 661 19.24 -11.12 68.30
N HIS A 662 19.47 -12.39 67.91
CA HIS A 662 19.34 -13.56 68.80
C HIS A 662 20.41 -14.63 68.46
N PRO A 663 20.70 -15.58 69.38
CA PRO A 663 22.05 -15.83 69.87
C PRO A 663 22.31 -17.34 70.02
N ASP A 664 22.83 -18.01 69.00
CA ASP A 664 23.02 -19.47 69.10
C ASP A 664 24.35 -19.90 68.45
N VAL A 665 25.32 -20.22 69.30
CA VAL A 665 25.79 -21.59 69.58
C VAL A 665 27.28 -21.58 69.98
N SER A 666 27.54 -21.97 71.23
CA SER A 666 28.82 -22.41 71.74
C SER A 666 28.92 -23.95 71.73
N ASN A 667 30.12 -24.43 71.39
CA ASN A 667 30.75 -25.75 71.60
C ASN A 667 29.92 -27.04 71.86
N VAL A 668 30.09 -28.06 71.01
CA VAL A 668 30.67 -29.40 71.33
C VAL A 668 31.27 -30.04 70.04
N GLN A 669 32.37 -30.78 70.22
CA GLN A 669 33.33 -31.34 69.26
C GLN A 669 32.88 -32.60 68.49
N GLY A 670 33.37 -32.73 67.25
CA GLY A 670 33.37 -33.94 66.42
C GLY A 670 33.87 -33.63 65.00
N ALA A 671 35.09 -34.06 64.66
CA ALA A 671 35.86 -33.58 63.51
C ALA A 671 35.51 -34.28 62.19
N ALA A 672 35.07 -33.51 61.19
CA ALA A 672 35.64 -33.43 59.82
C ALA A 672 34.75 -32.53 58.94
N LEU A 673 35.36 -31.47 58.37
CA LEU A 673 34.81 -30.53 57.37
C LEU A 673 33.75 -29.52 57.88
N GLN A 674 34.17 -28.60 58.75
CA GLN A 674 33.48 -27.32 58.89
C GLN A 674 33.68 -26.48 57.62
N ARG A 675 32.64 -26.44 56.77
CA ARG A 675 32.53 -25.47 55.67
C ARG A 675 32.56 -24.04 56.19
N ASN A 676 33.35 -23.20 55.53
CA ASN A 676 33.68 -21.84 55.92
C ASN A 676 32.43 -20.94 56.03
N LYS A 677 32.43 -19.92 56.92
CA LYS A 677 31.32 -18.95 57.08
C LYS A 677 31.00 -18.21 55.77
N THR A 678 32.01 -17.96 54.95
CA THR A 678 31.91 -17.40 53.59
C THR A 678 31.21 -18.35 52.60
N GLU A 679 31.50 -19.66 52.65
CA GLU A 679 30.78 -20.67 51.85
C GLU A 679 29.30 -20.78 52.26
N ARG A 680 29.00 -20.73 53.56
CA ARG A 680 27.62 -20.69 54.08
C ARG A 680 26.84 -19.47 53.58
N GLY A 681 27.51 -18.35 53.32
CA GLY A 681 26.93 -17.14 52.73
C GLY A 681 26.68 -17.22 51.21
N ARG A 682 27.51 -17.99 50.46
CA ARG A 682 27.33 -18.22 49.01
C ARG A 682 26.25 -19.24 48.67
N LEU A 683 25.98 -20.21 49.55
CA LEU A 683 24.91 -21.19 49.32
C LEU A 683 23.53 -20.52 49.36
N GLN A 684 22.90 -20.43 48.19
CA GLN A 684 21.57 -19.86 48.01
C GLN A 684 20.52 -20.60 48.87
N THR A 685 19.50 -19.86 49.28
CA THR A 685 18.50 -20.33 50.25
C THR A 685 17.76 -21.58 49.78
N LEU A 686 17.57 -21.81 48.46
CA LEU A 686 16.93 -23.03 47.93
C LEU A 686 17.77 -24.29 48.16
N GLN A 687 19.04 -24.14 48.51
CA GLN A 687 20.01 -25.21 48.67
C GLN A 687 20.52 -25.37 50.11
N ARG A 688 20.31 -24.37 50.99
CA ARG A 688 20.59 -24.50 52.44
C ARG A 688 19.79 -25.62 53.11
N ASN A 689 18.63 -26.01 52.57
CA ASN A 689 17.81 -27.11 53.08
C ASN A 689 18.22 -28.51 52.57
N ASN A 690 19.41 -28.67 51.95
CA ASN A 690 19.91 -30.00 51.54
C ASN A 690 20.16 -30.98 52.71
N THR A 691 20.00 -30.57 53.97
CA THR A 691 20.06 -31.42 55.16
C THR A 691 18.69 -31.80 55.74
N VAL A 692 17.58 -31.30 55.18
CA VAL A 692 16.23 -31.64 55.64
C VAL A 692 15.60 -32.63 54.65
N ASN A 693 15.18 -33.79 55.17
CA ASN A 693 14.39 -34.72 54.37
C ASN A 693 13.13 -34.00 53.86
N PRO A 694 12.85 -33.99 52.55
CA PRO A 694 11.66 -33.34 52.03
C PRO A 694 10.44 -33.86 52.78
N ARG A 695 9.55 -32.98 53.24
CA ARG A 695 8.23 -33.40 53.73
C ARG A 695 7.66 -34.33 52.66
N LYS A 696 7.28 -35.55 53.04
CA LYS A 696 6.47 -36.42 52.17
C LYS A 696 5.17 -35.66 51.94
N ASN A 697 5.06 -34.94 50.83
CA ASN A 697 3.77 -34.52 50.32
C ASN A 697 3.01 -35.82 50.00
N GLU A 698 2.10 -36.18 50.91
CA GLU A 698 1.13 -37.22 50.64
C GLU A 698 0.28 -36.70 49.48
N GLY A 699 0.43 -37.33 48.31
CA GLY A 699 -0.34 -36.95 47.13
C GLY A 699 -1.85 -36.97 47.41
N PRO A 700 -2.66 -36.36 46.53
CA PRO A 700 -4.09 -36.19 46.76
C PRO A 700 -4.76 -37.52 47.11
N LYS A 701 -5.35 -37.58 48.32
CA LYS A 701 -5.94 -38.78 48.89
C LYS A 701 -7.36 -39.00 48.37
N THR A 702 -8.08 -37.91 48.05
CA THR A 702 -9.47 -37.99 47.56
C THR A 702 -9.58 -37.73 46.05
N PHE A 703 -10.64 -38.25 45.42
CA PHE A 703 -10.92 -38.00 43.99
C PHE A 703 -11.17 -36.51 43.70
N ARG A 704 -11.83 -35.80 44.62
CA ARG A 704 -12.07 -34.35 44.51
C ARG A 704 -10.76 -33.56 44.48
N GLU A 705 -9.82 -33.87 45.38
CA GLU A 705 -8.48 -33.25 45.37
C GLU A 705 -7.73 -33.49 44.05
N LYS A 706 -7.83 -34.69 43.47
CA LYS A 706 -7.22 -34.98 42.16
C LYS A 706 -7.84 -34.13 41.05
N VAL A 707 -9.15 -33.92 41.08
CA VAL A 707 -9.87 -33.06 40.12
C VAL A 707 -9.49 -31.60 40.33
N ASP A 708 -9.44 -31.10 41.56
CA ASP A 708 -9.11 -29.71 41.86
C ASP A 708 -7.66 -29.38 41.45
N LEU A 709 -6.70 -30.27 41.73
CA LEU A 709 -5.31 -30.14 41.25
C LEU A 709 -5.21 -30.16 39.72
N TRP A 710 -5.98 -31.05 39.07
CA TRP A 710 -6.05 -31.11 37.61
C TRP A 710 -6.68 -29.83 37.02
N MET A 711 -7.67 -29.25 37.69
CA MET A 711 -8.35 -28.02 37.27
C MET A 711 -7.43 -26.79 37.22
N ILE A 712 -6.38 -26.74 38.04
CA ILE A 712 -5.43 -25.62 38.11
C ILE A 712 -4.66 -25.45 36.80
N ASN A 713 -4.08 -26.52 36.25
CA ASN A 713 -3.18 -26.43 35.09
C ASN A 713 -3.74 -27.05 33.79
N GLU A 714 -4.67 -28.02 33.89
CA GLU A 714 -5.14 -28.81 32.74
C GLU A 714 -6.64 -28.62 32.46
N GLY A 715 -7.45 -28.38 33.48
CA GLY A 715 -8.91 -28.45 33.39
C GLY A 715 -9.52 -27.53 32.34
N GLN A 716 -9.16 -26.24 32.34
CA GLN A 716 -9.74 -25.28 31.40
C GLN A 716 -9.50 -25.63 29.92
N ARG A 717 -8.30 -26.13 29.58
CA ARG A 717 -7.96 -26.53 28.21
C ARG A 717 -8.78 -27.75 27.77
N HIS A 718 -8.89 -28.75 28.64
CA HIS A 718 -9.60 -29.99 28.33
C HIS A 718 -11.11 -29.80 28.30
N ILE A 719 -11.69 -29.03 29.23
CA ILE A 719 -13.11 -28.66 29.20
C ILE A 719 -13.44 -27.94 27.89
N PHE A 720 -12.63 -26.96 27.50
CA PHE A 720 -12.80 -26.26 26.23
C PHE A 720 -12.73 -27.22 25.03
N PHE A 721 -11.79 -28.16 25.02
CA PHE A 721 -11.66 -29.16 23.95
C PHE A 721 -12.83 -30.16 23.93
N VAL A 722 -13.34 -30.57 25.08
CA VAL A 722 -14.53 -31.43 25.20
C VAL A 722 -15.77 -30.69 24.68
N VAL A 723 -15.95 -29.42 25.04
CA VAL A 723 -17.04 -28.58 24.51
C VAL A 723 -16.90 -28.41 23.00
N PHE A 724 -15.68 -28.20 22.49
CA PHE A 724 -15.40 -28.14 21.06
C PHE A 724 -15.79 -29.43 20.35
N LEU A 725 -15.35 -30.60 20.85
CA LEU A 725 -15.73 -31.90 20.29
C LEU A 725 -17.23 -32.16 20.36
N PHE A 726 -17.87 -31.82 21.48
CA PHE A 726 -19.31 -31.94 21.65
C PHE A 726 -20.07 -31.10 20.63
N LEU A 727 -19.65 -29.85 20.39
CA LEU A 727 -20.24 -28.98 19.36
C LEU A 727 -20.11 -29.61 17.97
N HIS A 728 -18.96 -30.19 17.63
CA HIS A 728 -18.74 -30.83 16.33
C HIS A 728 -19.60 -32.09 16.18
N ALA A 729 -19.67 -32.92 17.21
CA ALA A 729 -20.54 -34.09 17.25
C ALA A 729 -22.01 -33.71 17.14
N LEU A 730 -22.44 -32.64 17.81
CA LEU A 730 -23.79 -32.11 17.74
C LEU A 730 -24.11 -31.61 16.32
N VAL A 731 -23.24 -30.80 15.71
CA VAL A 731 -23.42 -30.31 14.32
C VAL A 731 -23.43 -31.47 13.33
N ALA A 732 -22.55 -32.46 13.50
CA ALA A 732 -22.51 -33.66 12.66
C ALA A 732 -23.80 -34.47 12.78
N THR A 733 -24.31 -34.68 14.00
CA THR A 733 -25.53 -35.44 14.26
C THR A 733 -26.77 -34.72 13.76
N LEU A 734 -26.92 -33.43 14.07
CA LEU A 734 -28.02 -32.61 13.56
C LEU A 734 -27.97 -32.46 12.05
N GLY A 735 -26.77 -32.29 11.47
CA GLY A 735 -26.56 -32.28 10.03
C GLY A 735 -26.95 -33.61 9.39
N PHE A 736 -26.54 -34.73 9.99
CA PHE A 736 -26.92 -36.06 9.54
C PHE A 736 -28.44 -36.24 9.57
N LEU A 737 -29.09 -35.97 10.70
CA LEU A 737 -30.55 -36.04 10.84
C LEU A 737 -31.27 -35.11 9.85
N HIS A 738 -30.76 -33.89 9.66
CA HIS A 738 -31.32 -32.95 8.69
C HIS A 738 -31.27 -33.51 7.27
N TYR A 739 -30.12 -34.00 6.80
CA TYR A 739 -30.00 -34.52 5.42
C TYR A 739 -30.66 -35.89 5.24
N PHE A 740 -30.78 -36.68 6.31
CA PHE A 740 -31.48 -37.96 6.30
C PHE A 740 -33.00 -37.77 6.19
N LEU A 741 -33.58 -36.86 6.99
CA LEU A 741 -35.03 -36.67 7.10
C LEU A 741 -35.61 -35.63 6.12
N LYS A 742 -34.79 -34.86 5.41
CA LYS A 742 -35.30 -33.77 4.56
C LYS A 742 -36.06 -34.28 3.34
N ASP A 743 -37.33 -33.92 3.23
CA ASP A 743 -38.26 -34.37 2.17
C ASP A 743 -37.90 -33.93 0.74
N ASN A 744 -36.96 -32.98 0.59
CA ASN A 744 -36.56 -32.42 -0.70
C ASN A 744 -35.22 -33.00 -1.23
N LEU A 745 -34.80 -34.14 -0.69
CA LEU A 745 -33.57 -34.86 -1.06
C LEU A 745 -33.78 -36.39 -1.15
N VAL A 746 -35.01 -36.83 -1.40
CA VAL A 746 -35.39 -38.24 -1.57
C VAL A 746 -34.66 -38.85 -2.76
N GLY A 747 -34.60 -38.16 -3.90
CA GLY A 747 -33.92 -38.66 -5.10
C GLY A 747 -32.42 -38.82 -4.88
N ALA A 748 -31.77 -37.84 -4.24
CA ALA A 748 -30.36 -37.93 -3.89
C ALA A 748 -30.04 -39.07 -2.91
N ARG A 749 -30.94 -39.34 -1.95
CA ARG A 749 -30.79 -40.49 -1.02
C ARG A 749 -31.04 -41.83 -1.70
N ALA A 750 -31.97 -41.90 -2.65
CA ALA A 750 -32.21 -43.12 -3.42
C ALA A 750 -31.00 -43.46 -4.31
N GLU A 751 -30.38 -42.45 -4.92
CA GLU A 751 -29.24 -42.64 -5.82
C GLU A 751 -27.95 -43.03 -5.08
N TYR A 752 -27.64 -42.33 -3.99
CA TYR A 752 -26.33 -42.42 -3.31
C TYR A 752 -26.38 -43.09 -1.94
N GLY A 753 -27.56 -43.40 -1.40
CA GLY A 753 -27.71 -44.03 -0.10
C GLY A 753 -27.23 -43.18 1.09
N ILE A 754 -26.77 -43.86 2.15
CA ILE A 754 -26.34 -43.23 3.41
C ILE A 754 -25.05 -42.41 3.28
N THR A 755 -24.18 -42.74 2.32
CA THR A 755 -22.92 -42.04 2.09
C THR A 755 -23.12 -40.61 1.61
N PHE A 756 -24.25 -40.31 0.96
CA PHE A 756 -24.64 -38.93 0.67
C PHE A 756 -24.89 -38.12 1.95
N VAL A 757 -25.64 -38.68 2.90
CA VAL A 757 -25.96 -38.01 4.17
C VAL A 757 -24.67 -37.74 4.96
N ILE A 758 -23.76 -38.73 5.01
CA ILE A 758 -22.45 -38.59 5.65
C ILE A 758 -21.62 -37.50 4.96
N ALA A 759 -21.55 -37.49 3.63
CA ALA A 759 -20.79 -36.49 2.89
C ALA A 759 -21.31 -35.05 3.14
N ARG A 760 -22.63 -34.87 3.21
CA ARG A 760 -23.26 -33.56 3.48
C ARG A 760 -23.12 -33.12 4.94
N ALA A 761 -23.23 -34.06 5.89
CA ALA A 761 -22.98 -33.78 7.30
C ALA A 761 -21.52 -33.37 7.54
N ALA A 762 -20.55 -34.10 6.95
CA ALA A 762 -19.14 -33.75 7.01
C ALA A 762 -18.87 -32.37 6.38
N ALA A 763 -19.49 -32.06 5.24
CA ALA A 763 -19.40 -30.74 4.63
C ALA A 763 -19.94 -29.63 5.54
N LEU A 764 -21.03 -29.87 6.29
CA LEU A 764 -21.56 -28.89 7.24
C LEU A 764 -20.59 -28.61 8.38
N VAL A 765 -19.97 -29.66 8.93
CA VAL A 765 -18.91 -29.52 9.95
C VAL A 765 -17.75 -28.69 9.41
N LEU A 766 -17.27 -29.00 8.20
CA LEU A 766 -16.20 -28.25 7.54
C LEU A 766 -16.56 -26.77 7.33
N HIS A 767 -17.81 -26.45 6.99
CA HIS A 767 -18.26 -25.05 6.89
C HIS A 767 -18.22 -24.32 8.23
N VAL A 768 -18.58 -24.99 9.33
CA VAL A 768 -18.48 -24.41 10.68
C VAL A 768 -17.02 -24.18 11.06
N ASP A 769 -16.13 -25.12 10.77
CA ASP A 769 -14.69 -24.99 11.02
C ASP A 769 -14.06 -23.78 10.30
N VAL A 770 -14.54 -23.44 9.11
CA VAL A 770 -14.06 -22.27 8.36
C VAL A 770 -14.30 -20.96 9.10
N ILE A 771 -15.37 -20.85 9.91
CA ILE A 771 -15.59 -19.69 10.77
C ILE A 771 -14.46 -19.59 11.80
N PHE A 772 -14.13 -20.72 12.44
CA PHE A 772 -13.21 -20.78 13.57
C PHE A 772 -11.74 -20.83 13.20
N ILE A 773 -11.35 -21.13 11.95
CA ILE A 773 -9.92 -21.28 11.62
C ILE A 773 -9.18 -19.94 11.56
N LEU A 774 -9.85 -18.85 11.15
CA LEU A 774 -9.24 -17.52 10.97
C LEU A 774 -9.31 -16.63 12.21
N LEU A 775 -10.32 -16.77 13.06
CA LEU A 775 -10.49 -15.94 14.27
C LEU A 775 -9.30 -16.05 15.26
N PRO A 776 -8.76 -17.24 15.57
CA PRO A 776 -7.72 -17.38 16.59
C PRO A 776 -6.38 -16.79 16.17
N VAL A 777 -6.16 -16.55 14.87
CA VAL A 777 -4.94 -15.89 14.36
C VAL A 777 -5.07 -14.36 14.31
N CYS A 778 -6.25 -13.81 14.61
CA CYS A 778 -6.53 -12.38 14.68
C CYS A 778 -6.17 -11.78 16.05
N ARG A 779 -4.87 -11.58 16.29
CA ARG A 779 -4.33 -11.20 17.61
C ARG A 779 -4.89 -9.90 18.19
N ASN A 780 -5.14 -8.85 17.40
CA ASN A 780 -5.75 -7.63 17.96
C ASN A 780 -7.20 -7.90 18.38
N PHE A 781 -7.97 -8.64 17.58
CA PHE A 781 -9.34 -9.07 17.92
C PHE A 781 -9.36 -9.91 19.21
N ILE A 782 -8.45 -10.89 19.33
CA ILE A 782 -8.31 -11.71 20.54
C ILE A 782 -7.95 -10.85 21.76
N SER A 783 -7.07 -9.87 21.61
CA SER A 783 -6.70 -8.93 22.68
C SER A 783 -7.89 -8.08 23.17
N VAL A 784 -8.76 -7.66 22.25
CA VAL A 784 -10.01 -6.97 22.59
C VAL A 784 -10.97 -7.91 23.32
N MET A 785 -11.22 -9.10 22.77
CA MET A 785 -12.11 -10.10 23.37
C MET A 785 -11.67 -10.55 24.76
N ARG A 786 -10.36 -10.63 25.00
CA ARG A 786 -9.79 -10.94 26.31
C ARG A 786 -10.18 -9.94 27.40
N ARG A 787 -10.39 -8.67 27.06
CA ARG A 787 -10.79 -7.63 28.03
C ARG A 787 -12.28 -7.64 28.34
N THR A 788 -13.07 -8.41 27.59
CA THR A 788 -14.51 -8.55 27.82
C THR A 788 -14.78 -9.65 28.86
N PRO A 789 -15.99 -9.71 29.45
CA PRO A 789 -16.39 -10.80 30.35
C PRO A 789 -16.24 -12.19 29.74
N VAL A 790 -16.26 -12.30 28.41
CA VAL A 790 -16.04 -13.56 27.67
C VAL A 790 -14.64 -14.12 27.94
N GLY A 791 -13.65 -13.28 28.22
CA GLY A 791 -12.28 -13.71 28.57
C GLY A 791 -12.18 -14.46 29.89
N MET A 792 -13.18 -14.35 30.78
CA MET A 792 -13.25 -15.16 32.01
C MET A 792 -13.72 -16.60 31.74
N VAL A 793 -14.44 -16.81 30.64
CA VAL A 793 -15.03 -18.12 30.27
C VAL A 793 -14.19 -18.84 29.21
N ILE A 794 -13.69 -18.08 28.22
CA ILE A 794 -12.92 -18.63 27.10
C ILE A 794 -11.42 -18.29 27.28
N PRO A 795 -10.53 -19.30 27.34
CA PRO A 795 -9.10 -19.08 27.48
C PRO A 795 -8.47 -18.61 26.16
N PHE A 796 -8.69 -17.33 25.82
CA PHE A 796 -8.19 -16.69 24.61
C PHE A 796 -6.65 -16.72 24.48
N ASP A 797 -5.92 -16.90 25.58
CA ASP A 797 -4.46 -17.06 25.60
C ASP A 797 -3.99 -18.38 24.96
N LYS A 798 -4.90 -19.33 24.77
CA LYS A 798 -4.65 -20.58 24.03
C LYS A 798 -5.22 -20.55 22.61
N ASN A 799 -5.43 -19.37 22.02
CA ASN A 799 -5.94 -19.20 20.65
C ASN A 799 -5.24 -20.08 19.59
N LEU A 800 -3.92 -20.22 19.64
CA LEU A 800 -3.18 -21.09 18.71
C LEU A 800 -3.50 -22.58 18.91
N THR A 801 -3.90 -23.00 20.12
CA THR A 801 -4.37 -24.35 20.40
C THR A 801 -5.71 -24.61 19.72
N LEU A 802 -6.63 -23.64 19.79
CA LEU A 802 -7.89 -23.69 19.03
C LEU A 802 -7.65 -23.74 17.52
N HIS A 803 -6.76 -22.90 16.98
CA HIS A 803 -6.41 -22.95 15.55
C HIS A 803 -5.91 -24.35 15.11
N LYS A 804 -5.06 -24.99 15.92
CA LYS A 804 -4.58 -26.36 15.66
C LYS A 804 -5.70 -27.40 15.77
N ALA A 805 -6.57 -27.28 16.76
CA ALA A 805 -7.71 -28.18 16.94
C ALA A 805 -8.68 -28.10 15.75
N THR A 806 -9.05 -26.89 15.32
CA THR A 806 -9.85 -26.64 14.12
C THR A 806 -9.14 -27.15 12.86
N ALA A 807 -7.83 -26.96 12.73
CA ALA A 807 -7.09 -27.51 11.58
C ALA A 807 -7.15 -29.05 11.52
N TRP A 808 -7.07 -29.73 12.67
CA TRP A 808 -7.25 -31.19 12.72
C TRP A 808 -8.68 -31.61 12.42
N ALA A 809 -9.69 -30.86 12.89
CA ALA A 809 -11.09 -31.08 12.54
C ALA A 809 -11.32 -30.96 11.03
N ILE A 810 -10.76 -29.92 10.39
CA ILE A 810 -10.80 -29.75 8.93
C ILE A 810 -10.12 -30.93 8.22
N PHE A 811 -8.95 -31.36 8.69
CA PHE A 811 -8.23 -32.46 8.07
C PHE A 811 -9.02 -33.76 8.12
N ILE A 812 -9.52 -34.14 9.29
CA ILE A 812 -10.31 -35.37 9.49
C ILE A 812 -11.65 -35.27 8.73
N GLY A 813 -12.36 -34.15 8.86
CA GLY A 813 -13.62 -33.90 8.18
C GLY A 813 -13.49 -33.92 6.65
N SER A 814 -12.36 -33.43 6.11
CA SER A 814 -12.07 -33.48 4.68
C SER A 814 -11.89 -34.93 4.21
N TRP A 815 -11.15 -35.75 4.96
CA TRP A 815 -11.02 -37.18 4.63
C TRP A 815 -12.35 -37.92 4.69
N VAL A 816 -13.17 -37.71 5.73
CA VAL A 816 -14.50 -38.32 5.83
C VAL A 816 -15.38 -37.90 4.65
N HIS A 817 -15.38 -36.60 4.31
CA HIS A 817 -16.13 -36.06 3.18
C HIS A 817 -15.66 -36.65 1.84
N THR A 818 -14.36 -36.71 1.59
CA THR A 818 -13.78 -37.28 0.37
C THR A 818 -14.10 -38.76 0.23
N ILE A 819 -13.87 -39.56 1.29
CA ILE A 819 -14.17 -41.01 1.28
C ILE A 819 -15.64 -41.24 0.99
N ALA A 820 -16.55 -40.51 1.65
CA ALA A 820 -17.97 -40.61 1.38
C ALA A 820 -18.34 -40.24 -0.07
N HIS A 821 -17.68 -39.23 -0.66
CA HIS A 821 -17.87 -38.89 -2.08
C HIS A 821 -17.29 -39.93 -3.05
N ILE A 822 -16.21 -40.63 -2.70
CA ILE A 822 -15.69 -41.76 -3.48
C ILE A 822 -16.73 -42.89 -3.52
N PHE A 823 -17.37 -43.20 -2.40
CA PHE A 823 -18.48 -44.17 -2.37
C PHE A 823 -19.72 -43.68 -3.14
N ASN A 824 -20.06 -42.39 -3.06
CA ASN A 824 -21.15 -41.83 -3.87
C ASN A 824 -20.86 -41.95 -5.38
N LEU A 825 -19.60 -41.77 -5.79
CA LEU A 825 -19.19 -41.99 -7.18
C LEU A 825 -19.24 -43.48 -7.57
N TYR A 826 -18.87 -44.37 -6.65
CA TYR A 826 -19.05 -45.82 -6.85
C TYR A 826 -20.53 -46.16 -7.08
N HIS A 827 -21.45 -45.65 -6.25
CA HIS A 827 -22.89 -45.85 -6.47
C HIS A 827 -23.36 -45.29 -7.82
N LEU A 828 -22.92 -44.08 -8.18
CA LEU A 828 -23.25 -43.47 -9.48
C LEU A 828 -22.78 -44.33 -10.67
N THR A 829 -21.56 -44.87 -10.60
CA THR A 829 -20.99 -45.73 -11.65
C THR A 829 -21.68 -47.09 -11.76
N MET A 830 -22.26 -47.59 -10.67
CA MET A 830 -23.03 -48.85 -10.67
C MET A 830 -24.46 -48.67 -11.16
N ASN A 831 -25.06 -47.49 -10.92
CA ASN A 831 -26.41 -47.15 -11.37
C ASN A 831 -26.46 -46.63 -12.82
N ASP A 832 -25.31 -46.31 -13.43
CA ASP A 832 -25.25 -45.84 -14.81
C ASP A 832 -25.63 -46.94 -15.81
N THR A 833 -26.79 -46.77 -16.45
CA THR A 833 -27.34 -47.69 -17.45
C THR A 833 -26.58 -47.68 -18.77
N SER A 834 -25.68 -46.71 -19.00
CA SER A 834 -24.92 -46.57 -20.25
C SER A 834 -23.63 -47.41 -20.30
N ALA A 835 -23.12 -47.86 -19.14
CA ALA A 835 -21.93 -48.71 -19.03
C ALA A 835 -22.33 -50.17 -18.76
N THR A 836 -22.45 -50.97 -19.82
CA THR A 836 -22.93 -52.36 -19.76
C THR A 836 -21.84 -53.37 -19.39
N THR A 837 -20.56 -53.02 -19.55
CA THR A 837 -19.42 -53.90 -19.22
C THR A 837 -18.64 -53.40 -18.00
N THR A 838 -18.03 -54.34 -17.24
CA THR A 838 -17.18 -54.01 -16.08
C THR A 838 -16.03 -53.08 -16.44
N GLY A 839 -15.41 -53.27 -17.61
CA GLY A 839 -14.33 -52.40 -18.10
C GLY A 839 -14.78 -50.95 -18.34
N GLN A 840 -15.95 -50.75 -18.95
CA GLN A 840 -16.51 -49.41 -19.17
C GLN A 840 -16.83 -48.70 -17.84
N ARG A 841 -17.33 -49.42 -16.83
CA ARG A 841 -17.61 -48.85 -15.50
C ARG A 841 -16.34 -48.39 -14.79
N VAL A 842 -15.25 -49.16 -14.88
CA VAL A 842 -13.94 -48.79 -14.32
C VAL A 842 -13.38 -47.54 -15.03
N VAL A 843 -13.47 -47.49 -16.35
CA VAL A 843 -13.04 -46.31 -17.13
C VAL A 843 -13.87 -45.08 -16.73
N PHE A 844 -15.20 -45.21 -16.64
CA PHE A 844 -16.07 -44.11 -16.22
C PHE A 844 -15.74 -43.64 -14.80
N PHE A 845 -15.51 -44.55 -13.84
CA PHE A 845 -15.12 -44.20 -12.48
C PHE A 845 -13.81 -43.40 -12.42
N ILE A 846 -12.79 -43.82 -13.16
CA ILE A 846 -11.50 -43.12 -13.22
C ILE A 846 -11.66 -41.75 -13.87
N VAL A 847 -12.32 -41.69 -15.04
CA VAL A 847 -12.47 -40.46 -15.81
C VAL A 847 -13.33 -39.44 -15.06
N ALA A 848 -14.41 -39.88 -14.40
CA ALA A 848 -15.31 -39.02 -13.64
C ALA A 848 -14.60 -38.26 -12.50
N ASN A 849 -13.62 -38.89 -11.83
CA ASN A 849 -12.83 -38.24 -10.78
C ASN A 849 -12.09 -36.97 -11.27
N PHE A 850 -11.72 -36.92 -12.55
CA PHE A 850 -10.92 -35.83 -13.13
C PHE A 850 -11.69 -34.90 -14.06
N ILE A 851 -12.90 -35.28 -14.49
CA ILE A 851 -13.75 -34.43 -15.35
C ILE A 851 -14.83 -33.70 -14.54
N ILE A 852 -15.39 -34.32 -13.50
CA ILE A 852 -16.47 -33.73 -12.72
C ILE A 852 -15.91 -32.63 -11.81
N GLY A 853 -16.41 -31.40 -11.98
CA GLY A 853 -15.90 -30.18 -11.33
C GLY A 853 -15.66 -30.30 -9.82
N PRO A 854 -16.64 -30.76 -9.00
CA PRO A 854 -16.43 -30.99 -7.57
C PRO A 854 -15.34 -32.00 -7.24
N LEU A 855 -15.18 -33.06 -8.03
CA LEU A 855 -14.20 -34.12 -7.76
C LEU A 855 -12.77 -33.63 -8.03
N ILE A 856 -12.52 -33.00 -9.19
CA ILE A 856 -11.20 -32.45 -9.49
C ILE A 856 -10.80 -31.34 -8.51
N THR A 857 -11.73 -30.43 -8.19
CA THR A 857 -11.47 -29.39 -7.19
C THR A 857 -11.22 -29.97 -5.80
N GLY A 858 -11.95 -31.02 -5.42
CA GLY A 858 -11.76 -31.74 -4.16
C GLY A 858 -10.38 -32.39 -4.04
N TRP A 859 -9.90 -33.07 -5.09
CA TRP A 859 -8.55 -33.66 -5.10
C TRP A 859 -7.44 -32.63 -4.97
N ILE A 860 -7.53 -31.52 -5.72
CA ILE A 860 -6.55 -30.43 -5.65
C ILE A 860 -6.54 -29.82 -4.24
N MET A 861 -7.72 -29.58 -3.65
CA MET A 861 -7.84 -29.06 -2.29
C MET A 861 -7.24 -30.02 -1.25
N LEU A 862 -7.48 -31.33 -1.39
CA LEU A 862 -6.95 -32.34 -0.47
C LEU A 862 -5.41 -32.41 -0.53
N ILE A 863 -4.82 -32.34 -1.73
CA ILE A 863 -3.36 -32.31 -1.91
C ILE A 863 -2.77 -31.07 -1.22
N ILE A 864 -3.37 -29.89 -1.47
CA ILE A 864 -2.93 -28.64 -0.83
C ILE A 864 -3.00 -28.76 0.70
N LEU A 865 -4.11 -29.28 1.22
CA LEU A 865 -4.30 -29.46 2.67
C LEU A 865 -3.26 -30.41 3.26
N CYS A 866 -2.96 -31.53 2.58
CA CYS A 866 -1.93 -32.48 3.03
C CYS A 866 -0.54 -31.84 3.08
N ILE A 867 -0.17 -31.04 2.07
CA ILE A 867 1.11 -30.31 2.04
C ILE A 867 1.18 -29.31 3.20
N MET A 868 0.12 -28.54 3.43
CA MET A 868 0.03 -27.58 4.54
C MET A 868 0.21 -28.27 5.90
N VAL A 869 -0.50 -29.37 6.14
CA VAL A 869 -0.42 -30.13 7.41
C VAL A 869 0.97 -30.73 7.59
N TYR A 870 1.54 -31.33 6.54
CA TYR A 870 2.86 -31.97 6.60
C TYR A 870 3.97 -31.02 7.08
N TYR A 871 4.02 -29.80 6.53
CA TYR A 871 5.01 -28.81 6.92
C TYR A 871 4.65 -28.05 8.22
N ALA A 872 3.38 -28.07 8.65
CA ALA A 872 2.95 -27.47 9.91
C ALA A 872 3.28 -28.31 11.15
N ILE A 873 3.60 -29.60 10.99
CA ILE A 873 4.02 -30.49 12.10
C ILE A 873 5.28 -29.93 12.78
N GLU A 874 5.29 -29.90 14.12
CA GLU A 874 6.35 -29.27 14.92
C GLU A 874 7.76 -29.77 14.58
N LYS A 875 7.93 -31.10 14.43
CA LYS A 875 9.20 -31.73 14.04
C LYS A 875 9.73 -31.19 12.71
N ARG A 876 8.84 -30.92 11.73
CA ARG A 876 9.19 -30.42 10.39
C ARG A 876 9.46 -28.92 10.41
N ARG A 877 8.59 -28.16 11.07
CA ARG A 877 8.73 -26.71 11.23
C ARG A 877 10.03 -26.31 11.95
N ARG A 878 10.49 -27.11 12.92
CA ARG A 878 11.72 -26.87 13.70
C ARG A 878 12.99 -27.52 13.11
N MET A 879 12.95 -28.00 11.86
CA MET A 879 14.15 -28.53 11.20
C MET A 879 15.17 -27.43 10.92
N LYS A 880 16.46 -27.72 11.19
CA LYS A 880 17.58 -26.77 11.05
C LYS A 880 17.78 -26.22 9.63
N ASN A 881 17.38 -26.95 8.58
CA ASN A 881 17.58 -26.55 7.17
C ASN A 881 16.33 -25.84 6.60
N GLY A 882 16.05 -24.64 7.11
CA GLY A 882 14.95 -23.78 6.61
C GLY A 882 13.54 -24.31 6.91
N GLY A 883 13.36 -25.04 8.02
CA GLY A 883 12.07 -25.65 8.38
C GLY A 883 10.93 -24.62 8.52
N PHE A 884 11.22 -23.45 9.10
CA PHE A 884 10.23 -22.38 9.25
C PHE A 884 9.82 -21.77 7.91
N GLU A 885 10.75 -21.58 6.97
CA GLU A 885 10.45 -21.02 5.65
C GLU A 885 9.57 -21.95 4.82
N LYS A 886 9.89 -23.26 4.82
CA LYS A 886 9.06 -24.29 4.17
C LYS A 886 7.64 -24.31 4.75
N PHE A 887 7.52 -24.23 6.07
CA PHE A 887 6.22 -24.03 6.74
C PHE A 887 5.54 -22.75 6.26
N TRP A 888 6.24 -21.62 6.25
CA TRP A 888 5.66 -20.33 5.90
C TRP A 888 5.09 -20.34 4.47
N TYR A 889 5.86 -20.79 3.48
CA TYR A 889 5.40 -20.83 2.08
C TYR A 889 4.28 -21.84 1.85
N SER A 890 4.42 -23.06 2.38
CA SER A 890 3.38 -24.09 2.23
C SER A 890 2.08 -23.69 2.92
N HIS A 891 2.15 -23.03 4.08
CA HIS A 891 0.96 -22.61 4.82
C HIS A 891 0.17 -21.53 4.07
N HIS A 892 0.82 -20.65 3.28
CA HIS A 892 0.13 -19.65 2.44
C HIS A 892 -0.70 -20.26 1.30
N LEU A 893 -0.56 -21.56 1.02
CA LEU A 893 -1.47 -22.27 0.12
C LEU A 893 -2.93 -22.29 0.64
N PHE A 894 -3.19 -21.82 1.86
CA PHE A 894 -4.56 -21.56 2.32
C PHE A 894 -5.34 -20.61 1.39
N ILE A 895 -4.66 -19.69 0.68
CA ILE A 895 -5.29 -18.75 -0.27
C ILE A 895 -5.91 -19.50 -1.46
N PRO A 896 -5.14 -20.25 -2.28
CA PRO A 896 -5.73 -21.06 -3.34
C PRO A 896 -6.70 -22.12 -2.79
N PHE A 897 -6.45 -22.68 -1.61
CA PHE A 897 -7.39 -23.61 -0.96
C PHE A 897 -8.78 -23.01 -0.72
N PHE A 898 -8.89 -21.79 -0.16
CA PHE A 898 -10.19 -21.15 0.04
C PHE A 898 -10.86 -20.70 -1.27
N ILE A 899 -10.09 -20.27 -2.26
CA ILE A 899 -10.62 -19.95 -3.59
C ILE A 899 -11.23 -21.20 -4.23
N LEU A 900 -10.52 -22.32 -4.18
CA LEU A 900 -11.01 -23.60 -4.69
C LEU A 900 -12.22 -24.09 -3.91
N TRP A 901 -12.28 -23.89 -2.58
CA TRP A 901 -13.46 -24.23 -1.78
C TRP A 901 -14.70 -23.46 -2.26
N GLN A 902 -14.57 -22.15 -2.53
CA GLN A 902 -15.69 -21.37 -3.06
C GLN A 902 -16.22 -21.96 -4.39
N PHE A 903 -15.33 -22.38 -5.29
CA PHE A 903 -15.73 -22.99 -6.56
C PHE A 903 -16.25 -24.43 -6.40
N HIS A 904 -15.70 -25.20 -5.48
CA HIS A 904 -16.03 -26.62 -5.24
C HIS A 904 -17.54 -26.82 -5.04
N GLY A 905 -18.21 -25.91 -4.33
CA GLY A 905 -19.66 -25.96 -4.09
C GLY A 905 -20.55 -25.37 -5.19
N MET A 906 -20.01 -24.77 -6.27
CA MET A 906 -20.78 -24.02 -7.26
C MET A 906 -21.30 -24.84 -8.45
N PHE A 907 -20.79 -26.07 -8.64
CA PHE A 907 -21.09 -26.89 -9.82
C PHE A 907 -22.50 -27.51 -9.84
N CYS A 908 -23.34 -27.28 -8.82
CA CYS A 908 -24.71 -27.79 -8.73
C CYS A 908 -24.87 -29.29 -9.09
N MET A 909 -23.94 -30.13 -8.64
CA MET A 909 -23.92 -31.56 -8.95
C MET A 909 -25.08 -32.30 -8.28
N ILE A 910 -25.38 -31.98 -7.03
CA ILE A 910 -26.48 -32.59 -6.27
C ILE A 910 -27.66 -31.61 -6.28
N LYS A 911 -28.77 -32.02 -6.88
CA LYS A 911 -29.97 -31.21 -7.03
C LYS A 911 -31.04 -31.64 -6.00
N PRO A 912 -31.77 -30.69 -5.41
CA PRO A 912 -32.98 -31.00 -4.64
C PRO A 912 -34.08 -31.55 -5.55
N ASP A 913 -35.04 -32.27 -4.99
CA ASP A 913 -36.12 -32.89 -5.78
C ASP A 913 -37.08 -31.85 -6.38
N ARG A 914 -37.22 -30.68 -5.73
CA ARG A 914 -38.10 -29.60 -6.14
C ARG A 914 -37.33 -28.33 -6.55
N PRO A 915 -37.80 -27.59 -7.56
CA PRO A 915 -37.18 -26.33 -7.98
C PRO A 915 -37.28 -25.26 -6.87
N PRO A 916 -36.31 -24.30 -6.80
CA PRO A 916 -35.19 -24.12 -7.72
C PRO A 916 -34.03 -25.10 -7.44
N TYR A 917 -33.65 -25.87 -8.47
CA TYR A 917 -32.61 -26.91 -8.38
C TYR A 917 -31.21 -26.36 -8.07
N CYS A 918 -30.88 -25.19 -8.62
CA CYS A 918 -29.59 -24.54 -8.49
C CYS A 918 -29.82 -23.06 -8.17
N SER A 919 -30.10 -22.74 -6.89
CA SER A 919 -30.24 -21.36 -6.45
C SER A 919 -28.97 -20.87 -5.76
N PHE A 920 -28.69 -19.57 -5.82
CA PHE A 920 -27.61 -18.94 -5.03
C PHE A 920 -27.72 -19.22 -3.53
N ASN A 921 -28.93 -19.59 -3.05
CA ASN A 921 -29.17 -20.00 -1.67
C ASN A 921 -28.73 -21.43 -1.33
N THR A 922 -28.45 -22.26 -2.34
CA THR A 922 -28.18 -23.70 -2.19
C THR A 922 -26.81 -24.12 -2.74
N ILE A 923 -26.25 -23.38 -3.70
CA ILE A 923 -24.94 -23.66 -4.31
C ILE A 923 -23.88 -22.64 -3.85
N GLY A 924 -22.63 -23.08 -3.73
CA GLY A 924 -21.49 -22.21 -3.41
C GLY A 924 -21.59 -21.52 -2.05
N VAL A 925 -22.17 -22.16 -1.03
CA VAL A 925 -22.49 -21.55 0.27
C VAL A 925 -21.29 -21.22 1.17
N PHE A 926 -20.06 -21.56 0.75
CA PHE A 926 -18.82 -21.31 1.50
C PHE A 926 -18.71 -19.87 1.99
N TRP A 927 -18.97 -18.88 1.12
CA TRP A 927 -18.87 -17.45 1.48
C TRP A 927 -19.69 -17.07 2.71
N ARG A 928 -20.82 -17.73 2.98
CA ARG A 928 -21.70 -17.42 4.13
C ARG A 928 -21.02 -17.70 5.46
N TYR A 929 -20.26 -18.79 5.52
CA TYR A 929 -19.53 -19.19 6.71
C TYR A 929 -18.19 -18.46 6.78
N TRP A 930 -17.54 -18.27 5.64
CA TRP A 930 -16.26 -17.58 5.58
C TRP A 930 -16.35 -16.08 5.90
N ILE A 931 -17.46 -15.39 5.59
CA ILE A 931 -17.55 -13.92 5.67
C ILE A 931 -17.22 -13.36 7.06
N VAL A 932 -17.67 -14.03 8.14
CA VAL A 932 -17.46 -13.55 9.51
C VAL A 932 -15.98 -13.60 9.88
N GLY A 933 -15.34 -14.77 9.73
CA GLY A 933 -13.92 -14.94 10.01
C GLY A 933 -13.02 -14.20 9.01
N GLY A 934 -13.42 -14.19 7.75
CA GLY A 934 -12.70 -13.59 6.63
C GLY A 934 -12.64 -12.07 6.70
N ILE A 935 -13.74 -11.38 6.99
CA ILE A 935 -13.74 -9.91 7.12
C ILE A 935 -12.89 -9.47 8.32
N ILE A 936 -13.05 -10.12 9.48
CA ILE A 936 -12.28 -9.81 10.68
C ILE A 936 -10.79 -10.03 10.41
N TRP A 937 -10.44 -11.12 9.72
CA TRP A 937 -9.07 -11.42 9.35
C TRP A 937 -8.50 -10.43 8.32
N ILE A 938 -9.27 -10.04 7.30
CA ILE A 938 -8.84 -9.02 6.31
C ILE A 938 -8.60 -7.69 7.00
N TYR A 939 -9.53 -7.25 7.85
CA TYR A 939 -9.38 -6.03 8.64
C TYR A 939 -8.12 -6.06 9.51
N GLU A 940 -7.89 -7.16 10.22
CA GLU A 940 -6.67 -7.40 10.99
C GLU A 940 -5.41 -7.34 10.11
N ARG A 941 -5.43 -7.92 8.91
CA ARG A 941 -4.30 -7.87 7.97
C ARG A 941 -4.02 -6.46 7.48
N ILE A 942 -5.06 -5.69 7.16
CA ILE A 942 -4.93 -4.28 6.75
C ILE A 942 -4.32 -3.46 7.91
N LEU A 943 -4.83 -3.61 9.13
CA LEU A 943 -4.30 -2.91 10.30
C LEU A 943 -2.82 -3.25 10.54
N ARG A 944 -2.44 -4.52 10.43
CA ARG A 944 -1.05 -4.95 10.59
C ARG A 944 -0.15 -4.36 9.51
N GLU A 945 -0.60 -4.34 8.26
CA GLU A 945 0.16 -3.77 7.16
C GLU A 945 0.34 -2.25 7.31
N VAL A 946 -0.70 -1.54 7.76
CA VAL A 946 -0.62 -0.10 8.06
C VAL A 946 0.37 0.16 9.21
N ARG A 947 0.26 -0.61 10.30
CA ARG A 947 1.14 -0.48 11.48
C ARG A 947 2.59 -0.87 11.18
N SER A 948 2.82 -1.92 10.39
CA SER A 948 4.16 -2.42 10.11
C SER A 948 4.93 -1.55 9.11
N ARG A 949 4.21 -0.75 8.31
CA ARG A 949 4.80 0.20 7.35
C ARG A 949 5.31 1.49 7.98
N HIS A 950 5.05 1.73 9.27
CA HIS A 950 5.69 2.82 10.00
C HIS A 950 7.21 2.72 9.88
N VAL A 951 7.88 3.86 9.74
CA VAL A 951 9.33 3.89 9.58
C VAL A 951 9.96 3.51 10.91
N THR A 952 10.80 2.48 10.87
CA THR A 952 11.64 2.04 12.00
C THR A 952 13.10 2.14 11.58
N TYR A 953 13.92 2.69 12.47
CA TYR A 953 15.34 2.88 12.24
C TYR A 953 16.12 1.94 13.14
N ILE A 954 17.12 1.26 12.58
CA ILE A 954 18.07 0.49 13.38
C ILE A 954 19.03 1.50 14.01
N SER A 955 18.99 1.62 15.33
CA SER A 955 19.86 2.53 16.09
C SER A 955 21.26 1.94 16.27
N LYS A 956 21.34 0.63 16.51
CA LYS A 956 22.59 -0.07 16.82
C LYS A 956 22.51 -1.53 16.43
N VAL A 957 23.61 -2.08 15.92
CA VAL A 957 23.81 -3.52 15.71
C VAL A 957 25.03 -3.96 16.52
N VAL A 958 24.85 -4.97 17.36
CA VAL A 958 25.95 -5.56 18.14
C VAL A 958 26.14 -7.00 17.71
N GLN A 959 27.35 -7.34 17.26
CA GLN A 959 27.73 -8.71 16.99
C GLN A 959 28.24 -9.34 18.29
N HIS A 960 27.51 -10.33 18.80
CA HIS A 960 27.93 -11.12 19.95
C HIS A 960 28.73 -12.35 19.48
N PRO A 961 29.63 -12.88 20.31
CA PRO A 961 30.26 -14.18 20.07
C PRO A 961 29.20 -15.30 19.91
N SER A 962 29.58 -16.43 19.32
CA SER A 962 28.70 -17.60 19.12
C SER A 962 27.54 -17.43 18.12
N GLY A 963 27.69 -16.53 17.15
CA GLY A 963 26.74 -16.42 16.03
C GLY A 963 25.42 -15.74 16.40
N VAL A 964 25.45 -14.82 17.37
CA VAL A 964 24.28 -14.03 17.79
C VAL A 964 24.51 -12.57 17.42
N MET A 965 23.47 -11.89 16.94
CA MET A 965 23.47 -10.44 16.76
C MET A 965 22.35 -9.81 17.59
N GLU A 966 22.61 -8.66 18.17
CA GLU A 966 21.59 -7.79 18.75
C GLU A 966 21.26 -6.68 17.75
N VAL A 967 19.96 -6.48 17.50
CA VAL A 967 19.47 -5.39 16.67
C VAL A 967 18.60 -4.49 17.55
N GLN A 968 19.05 -3.25 17.75
CA GLN A 968 18.30 -2.21 18.45
C GLN A 968 17.56 -1.35 17.44
N ILE A 969 16.26 -1.19 17.64
CA ILE A 969 15.34 -0.54 16.72
C ILE A 969 14.65 0.60 17.47
N LYS A 970 14.81 1.83 17.01
CA LYS A 970 14.07 2.98 17.53
C LYS A 970 12.68 3.04 16.90
N LYS A 971 11.63 3.00 17.73
CA LYS A 971 10.23 3.00 17.29
C LYS A 971 9.38 3.93 18.15
N GLU A 972 9.07 5.11 17.65
CA GLU A 972 8.41 6.20 18.40
C GLU A 972 6.95 5.92 18.78
N LYS A 973 6.23 5.10 18.00
CA LYS A 973 4.78 4.87 18.15
C LYS A 973 4.45 3.47 18.63
N THR A 974 5.23 2.92 19.55
CA THR A 974 5.01 1.55 20.03
C THR A 974 5.19 1.44 21.53
N THR A 975 4.16 0.93 22.17
CA THR A 975 4.19 0.56 23.59
C THR A 975 4.46 -0.93 23.70
N THR A 976 5.50 -1.29 24.45
CA THR A 976 5.91 -2.67 24.69
C THR A 976 5.59 -3.10 26.12
N ARG A 977 5.46 -4.40 26.32
CA ARG A 977 5.42 -5.06 27.63
C ARG A 977 6.51 -6.13 27.66
N ALA A 978 6.98 -6.44 28.86
CA ALA A 978 8.03 -7.44 29.01
C ALA A 978 7.54 -8.83 28.58
N GLY A 979 8.43 -9.60 27.93
CA GLY A 979 8.14 -10.95 27.44
C GLY A 979 7.36 -11.01 26.12
N GLN A 980 7.03 -9.86 25.52
CA GLN A 980 6.40 -9.79 24.21
C GLN A 980 7.36 -10.13 23.08
N TYR A 981 6.81 -10.36 21.88
CA TYR A 981 7.59 -10.58 20.67
C TYR A 981 7.06 -9.75 19.50
N ILE A 982 7.90 -9.56 18.50
CA ILE A 982 7.59 -8.83 17.27
C ILE A 982 7.86 -9.70 16.05
N PHE A 983 7.29 -9.35 14.90
CA PHE A 983 7.71 -9.86 13.61
C PHE A 983 8.54 -8.80 12.90
N ILE A 984 9.69 -9.23 12.39
CA ILE A 984 10.58 -8.40 11.59
C ILE A 984 10.51 -8.86 10.14
N ASN A 985 10.38 -7.89 9.24
CA ASN A 985 10.59 -8.07 7.81
C ASN A 985 11.73 -7.13 7.35
N CYS A 986 12.62 -7.66 6.51
CA CYS A 986 13.68 -6.90 5.87
C CYS A 986 13.45 -6.91 4.36
N PRO A 987 12.87 -5.84 3.77
CA PRO A 987 12.52 -5.77 2.36
C PRO A 987 13.69 -6.00 1.39
N GLU A 988 14.93 -5.74 1.83
CA GLU A 988 16.14 -6.00 1.04
C GLU A 988 16.45 -7.48 0.83
N ILE A 989 15.95 -8.34 1.72
CA ILE A 989 16.11 -9.80 1.64
C ILE A 989 14.87 -10.41 1.03
N SER A 990 13.71 -10.09 1.60
CA SER A 990 12.42 -10.57 1.11
C SER A 990 11.31 -9.64 1.59
N TYR A 991 10.48 -9.17 0.65
CA TYR A 991 9.31 -8.35 0.96
C TYR A 991 8.21 -9.14 1.67
N PHE A 992 8.19 -10.46 1.52
CA PHE A 992 7.08 -11.30 1.96
C PHE A 992 7.37 -12.05 3.27
N GLN A 993 8.63 -12.32 3.59
CA GLN A 993 9.00 -13.12 4.76
C GLN A 993 8.93 -12.31 6.06
N TRP A 994 8.10 -12.76 7.00
CA TRP A 994 8.01 -12.18 8.34
C TRP A 994 8.49 -13.20 9.37
N HIS A 995 9.52 -12.84 10.13
CA HIS A 995 10.13 -13.72 11.13
C HIS A 995 9.83 -13.22 12.55
N PRO A 996 9.33 -14.08 13.45
CA PRO A 996 9.07 -13.70 14.84
C PRO A 996 10.36 -13.69 15.65
N PHE A 997 10.55 -12.64 16.47
CA PHE A 997 11.65 -12.52 17.43
C PHE A 997 11.14 -11.94 18.75
N THR A 998 11.57 -12.52 19.85
CA THR A 998 11.23 -12.07 21.20
C THR A 998 11.97 -10.78 21.54
N LEU A 999 11.26 -9.86 22.20
CA LEU A 999 11.87 -8.62 22.69
C LEU A 999 12.78 -8.93 23.86
N THR A 1000 14.01 -8.42 23.78
CA THR A 1000 14.99 -8.47 24.87
C THR A 1000 15.08 -7.16 25.63
N SER A 1001 14.54 -6.07 25.07
CA SER A 1001 14.48 -4.77 25.74
C SER A 1001 13.35 -4.71 26.76
N ALA A 1002 13.54 -3.87 27.78
CA ALA A 1002 12.48 -3.56 28.74
C ALA A 1002 11.50 -2.53 28.16
N PRO A 1003 10.24 -2.49 28.64
CA PRO A 1003 9.29 -1.42 28.31
C PRO A 1003 9.78 -0.01 28.64
N GLU A 1004 10.66 0.12 29.62
CA GLU A 1004 11.25 1.37 30.10
C GLU A 1004 12.37 1.90 29.20
N GLU A 1005 12.94 1.07 28.31
CA GLU A 1005 13.99 1.49 27.36
C GLU A 1005 13.38 2.26 26.16
N ASP A 1006 14.11 3.24 25.62
CA ASP A 1006 13.66 4.09 24.49
C ASP A 1006 13.81 3.43 23.11
N TYR A 1007 14.31 2.19 23.08
CA TYR A 1007 14.46 1.35 21.91
C TYR A 1007 13.90 -0.05 22.14
N ILE A 1008 13.63 -0.74 21.02
CA ILE A 1008 13.22 -2.12 21.00
C ILE A 1008 14.41 -2.96 20.56
N SER A 1009 14.88 -3.92 21.37
CA SER A 1009 15.97 -4.81 21.00
C SER A 1009 15.52 -6.25 20.80
N VAL A 1010 16.17 -6.92 19.84
CA VAL A 1010 16.03 -8.36 19.60
C VAL A 1010 17.40 -9.01 19.49
N HIS A 1011 17.57 -10.16 20.12
CA HIS A 1011 18.76 -11.01 19.98
C HIS A 1011 18.45 -12.16 19.01
N ILE A 1012 19.14 -12.17 17.87
CA ILE A 1012 18.90 -13.08 16.76
C ILE A 1012 20.11 -13.99 16.60
N ARG A 1013 19.89 -15.30 16.72
CA ARG A 1013 20.90 -16.31 16.38
C ARG A 1013 20.88 -16.60 14.89
N VAL A 1014 22.05 -16.67 14.28
CA VAL A 1014 22.23 -16.94 12.85
C VAL A 1014 22.22 -18.45 12.60
N GLU A 1015 21.06 -19.01 12.24
CA GLU A 1015 20.90 -20.46 11.96
C GLU A 1015 20.23 -20.81 10.62
N GLY A 1016 19.46 -19.91 10.01
CA GLY A 1016 18.74 -20.13 8.75
C GLY A 1016 19.12 -19.16 7.63
N ASP A 1017 18.56 -19.39 6.44
CA ASP A 1017 18.86 -18.61 5.22
C ASP A 1017 18.49 -17.13 5.41
N PHE A 1018 17.28 -16.83 5.90
CA PHE A 1018 16.90 -15.46 6.26
C PHE A 1018 17.84 -14.83 7.29
N THR A 1019 18.13 -15.50 8.41
CA THR A 1019 18.97 -14.91 9.47
C THR A 1019 20.42 -14.71 9.02
N THR A 1020 20.92 -15.54 8.10
CA THR A 1020 22.26 -15.42 7.51
C THR A 1020 22.31 -14.26 6.52
N ALA A 1021 21.29 -14.13 5.67
CA ALA A 1021 21.14 -12.98 4.78
C ALA A 1021 20.98 -11.67 5.58
N PHE A 1022 20.25 -11.72 6.71
CA PHE A 1022 20.04 -10.58 7.59
C PHE A 1022 21.31 -10.16 8.32
N ALA A 1023 22.08 -11.11 8.83
CA ALA A 1023 23.42 -10.87 9.38
C ALA A 1023 24.30 -10.15 8.36
N LYS A 1024 24.36 -10.67 7.14
CA LYS A 1024 25.17 -10.13 6.04
C LYS A 1024 24.69 -8.73 5.61
N ALA A 1025 23.38 -8.49 5.58
CA ALA A 1025 22.80 -7.19 5.25
C ALA A 1025 23.13 -6.15 6.33
N LEU A 1026 23.16 -6.53 7.60
CA LEU A 1026 23.57 -5.68 8.72
C LEU A 1026 25.09 -5.50 8.84
N GLY A 1027 25.89 -6.24 8.06
CA GLY A 1027 27.35 -6.18 8.09
C GLY A 1027 28.00 -7.01 9.19
N CYS A 1028 27.28 -8.00 9.74
CA CYS A 1028 27.85 -8.97 10.68
C CYS A 1028 28.63 -10.05 9.91
N ASP A 1029 29.90 -10.23 10.25
CA ASP A 1029 30.77 -11.24 9.65
C ASP A 1029 30.98 -12.41 10.62
N PHE A 1030 30.25 -13.51 10.37
CA PHE A 1030 30.38 -14.78 11.11
C PHE A 1030 31.17 -15.83 10.31
N GLY A 1031 32.05 -15.40 9.39
CA GLY A 1031 32.81 -16.29 8.50
C GLY A 1031 33.70 -17.28 9.25
N LYS A 1032 33.94 -18.46 8.64
CA LYS A 1032 34.70 -19.61 9.18
C LYS A 1032 36.20 -19.37 9.50
N GLY A 1033 36.67 -18.12 9.57
CA GLY A 1033 38.09 -17.77 9.69
C GLY A 1033 38.53 -17.02 10.94
N SER A 1034 37.66 -16.55 11.83
CA SER A 1034 38.07 -15.71 12.96
C SER A 1034 38.42 -16.51 14.22
N LYS A 1035 39.42 -17.40 14.14
CA LYS A 1035 39.95 -18.09 15.33
C LYS A 1035 40.93 -17.24 16.16
N ASP A 1036 41.31 -16.05 15.71
CA ASP A 1036 42.48 -15.33 16.26
C ASP A 1036 42.22 -13.97 16.91
N GLU A 1037 41.03 -13.71 17.48
CA GLU A 1037 40.86 -12.56 18.39
C GLU A 1037 40.21 -12.99 19.71
N LYS A 1038 41.03 -13.55 20.59
CA LYS A 1038 40.74 -13.61 22.03
C LYS A 1038 41.10 -12.25 22.64
N GLY A 1039 40.14 -11.33 22.72
CA GLY A 1039 40.34 -10.05 23.38
C GLY A 1039 39.05 -9.29 23.65
N ALA A 1040 38.71 -9.15 24.93
CA ALA A 1040 37.58 -8.42 25.53
C ALA A 1040 36.19 -9.10 25.47
N ALA A 1041 35.59 -9.29 26.65
CA ALA A 1041 34.26 -9.86 26.89
C ALA A 1041 33.08 -8.93 26.47
N GLY A 1042 33.25 -8.16 25.39
CA GLY A 1042 32.26 -7.22 24.87
C GLY A 1042 31.99 -7.46 23.39
N GLY A 1043 30.72 -7.59 23.00
CA GLY A 1043 30.32 -7.76 21.60
C GLY A 1043 30.83 -6.63 20.71
N LYS A 1044 31.24 -6.95 19.47
CA LYS A 1044 31.69 -5.99 18.47
C LYS A 1044 30.52 -5.12 18.04
N VAL A 1045 30.53 -3.85 18.41
CA VAL A 1045 29.54 -2.88 17.94
C VAL A 1045 29.83 -2.55 16.49
N ILE A 1046 28.93 -2.91 15.59
CA ILE A 1046 29.03 -2.60 14.17
C ILE A 1046 28.36 -1.24 13.97
N GLY A 1047 29.14 -0.18 14.18
CA GLY A 1047 28.77 1.22 13.92
C GLY A 1047 28.22 2.02 15.11
N THR A 1048 28.59 3.31 15.12
CA THR A 1048 28.09 4.50 15.89
C THR A 1048 28.76 4.97 17.18
N ASN A 1049 30.10 4.86 17.34
CA ASN A 1049 30.85 5.78 18.23
C ASN A 1049 31.95 6.61 17.54
N THR A 1050 32.18 6.38 16.25
CA THR A 1050 32.95 7.25 15.35
C THR A 1050 32.24 7.24 14.00
N ASN A 1051 32.14 8.41 13.33
CA ASN A 1051 31.53 8.53 12.00
C ASN A 1051 32.02 7.36 11.11
N PRO A 1052 31.15 6.45 10.67
CA PRO A 1052 31.57 5.38 9.79
C PRO A 1052 32.07 6.00 8.48
N PRO A 1053 33.05 5.40 7.79
CA PRO A 1053 33.35 5.77 6.42
C PRO A 1053 32.05 5.72 5.61
N LEU A 1054 31.86 6.74 4.78
CA LEU A 1054 30.62 7.26 4.20
C LEU A 1054 29.73 6.30 3.36
N ASN A 1055 29.84 4.97 3.47
CA ASN A 1055 29.39 4.06 2.40
C ASN A 1055 28.52 2.85 2.78
N ARG A 1056 27.95 2.75 3.99
CA ARG A 1056 26.95 1.69 4.24
C ARG A 1056 25.76 2.13 5.09
N THR A 1057 24.65 2.40 4.42
CA THR A 1057 23.33 2.57 5.04
C THR A 1057 22.84 1.22 5.57
N LEU A 1058 22.42 1.17 6.84
CA LEU A 1058 21.79 -0.02 7.41
C LEU A 1058 20.45 -0.31 6.70
N PRO A 1059 20.09 -1.60 6.53
CA PRO A 1059 18.87 -1.97 5.86
C PRO A 1059 17.63 -1.49 6.61
N ARG A 1060 16.61 -1.09 5.86
CA ARG A 1060 15.30 -0.77 6.46
C ARG A 1060 14.66 -2.06 6.98
N VAL A 1061 14.16 -2.03 8.21
CA VAL A 1061 13.30 -3.08 8.76
C VAL A 1061 11.86 -2.59 8.86
N MET A 1062 10.90 -3.52 8.81
CA MET A 1062 9.50 -3.31 9.14
C MET A 1062 9.16 -4.15 10.37
N VAL A 1063 8.39 -3.60 11.30
CA VAL A 1063 8.09 -4.22 12.59
C VAL A 1063 6.59 -4.35 12.82
N ASP A 1064 6.07 -5.58 12.85
CA ASP A 1064 4.69 -5.89 13.26
C ASP A 1064 4.66 -6.41 14.71
N GLY A 1065 3.75 -5.87 15.51
CA GLY A 1065 3.66 -6.13 16.95
C GLY A 1065 3.84 -4.85 17.78
N PRO A 1066 3.98 -4.98 19.11
CA PRO A 1066 4.29 -6.21 19.85
C PRO A 1066 3.08 -7.11 20.12
N PHE A 1067 3.34 -8.41 20.26
CA PHE A 1067 2.35 -9.44 20.51
C PHE A 1067 2.60 -10.10 21.86
N GLY A 1068 1.51 -10.31 22.60
CA GLY A 1068 1.55 -10.84 23.96
C GLY A 1068 1.76 -12.34 24.07
N THR A 1069 2.25 -12.74 25.24
CA THR A 1069 2.57 -14.12 25.64
C THR A 1069 2.06 -14.40 27.05
N SER A 1070 2.08 -15.67 27.47
CA SER A 1070 1.70 -16.05 28.84
C SER A 1070 2.60 -15.42 29.90
N SER A 1071 3.84 -15.09 29.54
CA SER A 1071 4.83 -14.47 30.42
C SER A 1071 4.56 -12.99 30.70
N GLU A 1072 3.55 -12.37 30.07
CA GLU A 1072 3.10 -11.01 30.47
C GLU A 1072 2.51 -10.97 31.89
N GLU A 1073 2.01 -12.10 32.38
CA GLU A 1073 1.26 -12.19 33.64
C GLU A 1073 2.14 -12.44 34.87
N PHE A 1074 3.46 -12.37 34.73
CA PHE A 1074 4.40 -12.59 35.85
C PHE A 1074 4.15 -11.64 37.03
N LEU A 1075 3.60 -10.44 36.77
CA LEU A 1075 3.24 -9.44 37.79
C LEU A 1075 1.98 -9.80 38.60
N ASN A 1076 1.19 -10.78 38.18
CA ASN A 1076 0.00 -11.22 38.90
C ASN A 1076 0.33 -12.09 40.12
N TYR A 1077 1.57 -12.60 40.19
CA TYR A 1077 2.05 -13.51 41.22
C TYR A 1077 2.96 -12.78 42.21
N GLU A 1078 2.93 -13.21 43.46
CA GLU A 1078 3.84 -12.72 44.49
C GLU A 1078 5.24 -13.34 44.36
N THR A 1079 5.28 -14.64 44.06
CA THR A 1079 6.51 -15.38 43.80
C THR A 1079 6.47 -15.97 42.40
N VAL A 1080 7.57 -15.86 41.66
CA VAL A 1080 7.68 -16.46 40.32
C VAL A 1080 8.93 -17.32 40.17
N LEU A 1081 8.79 -18.43 39.47
CA LEU A 1081 9.87 -19.30 39.02
C LEU A 1081 10.00 -19.19 37.49
N LEU A 1082 11.03 -18.46 37.05
CA LEU A 1082 11.37 -18.27 35.64
C LEU A 1082 12.40 -19.33 35.24
N VAL A 1083 12.05 -20.21 34.31
CA VAL A 1083 12.93 -21.29 33.84
C VAL A 1083 13.24 -21.13 32.36
N GLY A 1084 14.46 -20.70 32.05
CA GLY A 1084 14.98 -20.64 30.69
C GLY A 1084 15.82 -21.87 30.37
N ALA A 1085 15.64 -22.49 29.20
CA ALA A 1085 16.51 -23.56 28.73
C ALA A 1085 17.07 -23.27 27.33
N GLY A 1086 18.41 -23.24 27.21
CA GLY A 1086 19.11 -22.85 25.97
C GLY A 1086 18.74 -21.43 25.53
N ILE A 1087 18.39 -21.28 24.25
CA ILE A 1087 17.90 -20.00 23.67
C ILE A 1087 16.56 -19.54 24.27
N GLY A 1088 15.85 -20.39 25.02
CA GLY A 1088 14.59 -20.03 25.66
C GLY A 1088 14.72 -18.96 26.75
N VAL A 1089 15.93 -18.49 27.04
CA VAL A 1089 16.18 -17.41 28.01
C VAL A 1089 15.78 -16.02 27.49
N THR A 1090 15.73 -15.82 26.18
CA THR A 1090 15.49 -14.53 25.53
C THR A 1090 14.29 -13.73 26.06
N PRO A 1091 13.07 -14.31 26.26
CA PRO A 1091 11.96 -13.57 26.87
C PRO A 1091 12.24 -13.10 28.30
N PHE A 1092 13.00 -13.87 29.08
CA PHE A 1092 13.32 -13.54 30.46
C PHE A 1092 14.29 -12.37 30.58
N ALA A 1093 15.04 -12.04 29.52
CA ALA A 1093 15.85 -10.83 29.47
C ALA A 1093 15.02 -9.56 29.69
N SER A 1094 13.95 -9.43 28.91
CA SER A 1094 13.03 -8.29 28.99
C SER A 1094 12.29 -8.27 30.34
N ILE A 1095 11.92 -9.43 30.88
CA ILE A 1095 11.23 -9.57 32.17
C ILE A 1095 12.14 -9.15 33.32
N LEU A 1096 13.37 -9.68 33.36
CA LEU A 1096 14.34 -9.36 34.40
C LEU A 1096 14.75 -7.88 34.38
N LYS A 1097 14.97 -7.30 33.18
CA LYS A 1097 15.21 -5.85 33.07
C LYS A 1097 14.02 -5.02 33.57
N ASN A 1098 12.79 -5.38 33.22
CA ASN A 1098 11.59 -4.67 33.70
C ASN A 1098 11.47 -4.75 35.23
N ILE A 1099 11.73 -5.93 35.81
CA ILE A 1099 11.77 -6.09 37.28
C ILE A 1099 12.85 -5.18 37.88
N TRP A 1100 14.05 -5.17 37.30
CA TRP A 1100 15.17 -4.33 37.74
C TRP A 1100 14.84 -2.82 37.65
N TYR A 1101 14.29 -2.34 36.53
CA TYR A 1101 13.87 -0.94 36.39
C TYR A 1101 12.82 -0.54 37.43
N ARG A 1102 11.89 -1.44 37.76
CA ARG A 1102 10.87 -1.20 38.79
C ARG A 1102 11.43 -1.22 40.21
N MET A 1103 12.46 -2.03 40.46
CA MET A 1103 13.14 -2.10 41.74
C MET A 1103 13.98 -0.84 42.02
N ASN A 1104 14.57 -0.25 40.98
CA ASN A 1104 15.50 0.88 41.11
C ASN A 1104 14.87 2.28 40.95
N ASN A 1105 13.69 2.43 40.33
CA ASN A 1105 13.05 3.74 40.14
C ASN A 1105 12.10 4.12 41.28
N PHE A 1106 12.48 5.15 42.05
CA PHE A 1106 11.80 5.57 43.28
C PHE A 1106 10.48 6.36 43.16
N ASN A 1107 9.93 6.69 41.98
CA ASN A 1107 8.82 7.68 41.94
C ASN A 1107 7.75 7.59 40.82
N THR A 1108 7.63 6.50 40.04
CA THR A 1108 6.59 6.48 38.98
C THR A 1108 6.00 5.11 38.61
N SER A 1109 6.52 4.02 39.16
CA SER A 1109 6.05 2.66 38.87
C SER A 1109 5.02 2.19 39.91
N LYS A 1110 3.89 1.65 39.45
CA LYS A 1110 2.84 1.11 40.33
C LYS A 1110 3.43 0.04 41.28
N PRO A 1111 3.01 -0.02 42.56
CA PRO A 1111 3.45 -1.06 43.47
C PRO A 1111 3.14 -2.45 42.89
N THR A 1112 4.15 -3.34 42.89
CA THR A 1112 4.03 -4.70 42.36
C THR A 1112 3.74 -5.68 43.49
N ARG A 1113 2.86 -6.67 43.24
CA ARG A 1113 2.69 -7.82 44.16
C ARG A 1113 3.93 -8.72 44.20
N LEU A 1114 4.76 -8.67 43.15
CA LEU A 1114 5.97 -9.49 43.01
C LEU A 1114 7.00 -9.14 44.11
N SER A 1115 7.24 -10.08 45.02
CA SER A 1115 8.18 -9.97 46.13
C SER A 1115 9.47 -10.77 45.88
N LYS A 1116 9.36 -11.98 45.28
CA LYS A 1116 10.50 -12.87 45.05
C LYS A 1116 10.50 -13.50 43.65
N VAL A 1117 11.67 -13.53 43.02
CA VAL A 1117 11.90 -14.10 41.69
C VAL A 1117 12.98 -15.17 41.78
N TYR A 1118 12.67 -16.38 41.35
CA TYR A 1118 13.64 -17.46 41.17
C TYR A 1118 13.91 -17.60 39.67
N PHE A 1119 15.12 -17.30 39.22
CA PHE A 1119 15.52 -17.43 37.83
C PHE A 1119 16.44 -18.64 37.66
N THR A 1120 15.95 -19.71 37.05
CA THR A 1120 16.71 -20.93 36.75
C THR A 1120 17.05 -21.00 35.26
N TRP A 1121 18.34 -20.96 34.93
CA TRP A 1121 18.80 -21.06 33.56
C TRP A 1121 19.55 -22.36 33.31
N VAL A 1122 19.03 -23.18 32.39
CA VAL A 1122 19.61 -24.48 32.01
C VAL A 1122 20.30 -24.36 30.66
N ILE A 1123 21.63 -24.43 30.65
CA ILE A 1123 22.46 -24.30 29.44
C ILE A 1123 23.26 -25.58 29.17
N ARG A 1124 23.59 -25.79 27.90
CA ARG A 1124 24.52 -26.87 27.49
C ARG A 1124 25.94 -26.36 27.33
N ASP A 1125 26.11 -25.13 26.85
CA ASP A 1125 27.41 -24.56 26.53
C ASP A 1125 27.41 -23.08 26.96
N PHE A 1126 28.50 -22.66 27.59
CA PHE A 1126 28.71 -21.29 28.04
C PHE A 1126 28.79 -20.30 26.89
N GLY A 1127 29.26 -20.70 25.71
CA GLY A 1127 29.33 -19.80 24.55
C GLY A 1127 27.97 -19.23 24.14
N THR A 1128 26.86 -19.91 24.48
CA THR A 1128 25.50 -19.40 24.22
C THR A 1128 25.00 -18.38 25.23
N ALA A 1129 25.74 -18.16 26.33
CA ALA A 1129 25.33 -17.37 27.47
C ALA A 1129 25.97 -15.98 27.55
N GLU A 1130 27.03 -15.71 26.79
CA GLU A 1130 27.85 -14.51 26.93
C GLU A 1130 27.09 -13.19 26.73
N TRP A 1131 26.19 -13.12 25.73
CA TRP A 1131 25.37 -11.91 25.48
C TRP A 1131 24.46 -11.54 26.67
N PHE A 1132 24.12 -12.53 27.50
CA PHE A 1132 23.21 -12.39 28.64
C PHE A 1132 23.96 -12.19 29.97
N HIS A 1133 25.26 -12.50 29.99
CA HIS A 1133 26.08 -12.47 31.20
C HIS A 1133 26.19 -11.06 31.80
N SER A 1134 26.41 -10.04 30.98
CA SER A 1134 26.51 -8.64 31.42
C SER A 1134 25.24 -8.13 32.12
N LEU A 1135 24.07 -8.56 31.64
CA LEU A 1135 22.80 -8.22 32.27
C LEU A 1135 22.64 -8.90 33.63
N LEU A 1136 23.01 -10.18 33.75
CA LEU A 1136 22.95 -10.89 35.03
C LEU A 1136 23.89 -10.28 36.06
N HIS A 1137 25.10 -9.88 35.66
CA HIS A 1137 26.04 -9.21 36.55
C HIS A 1137 25.47 -7.87 37.05
N ALA A 1138 24.88 -7.05 36.16
CA ALA A 1138 24.28 -5.78 36.54
C ALA A 1138 23.08 -5.92 37.49
N ILE A 1139 22.25 -6.96 37.29
CA ILE A 1139 21.12 -7.26 38.17
C ILE A 1139 21.63 -7.68 39.56
N GLU A 1140 22.62 -8.56 39.60
CA GLU A 1140 23.15 -9.12 40.84
C GLU A 1140 23.93 -8.10 41.68
N GLU A 1141 24.66 -7.18 41.05
CA GLU A 1141 25.38 -6.10 41.72
C GLU A 1141 24.42 -5.10 42.40
N GLN A 1142 23.23 -4.91 41.84
CA GLN A 1142 22.27 -3.91 42.31
C GLN A 1142 21.13 -4.50 43.16
N ASP A 1143 20.94 -5.82 43.16
CA ASP A 1143 19.96 -6.50 44.01
C ASP A 1143 20.44 -6.61 45.47
N THR A 1144 20.38 -5.48 46.18
CA THR A 1144 20.76 -5.38 47.60
C THR A 1144 19.80 -6.08 48.56
N GLN A 1145 18.57 -6.36 48.12
CA GLN A 1145 17.50 -6.96 48.92
C GLN A 1145 17.30 -8.46 48.64
N ASN A 1146 18.14 -9.06 47.80
CA ASN A 1146 18.04 -10.47 47.40
C ASN A 1146 16.63 -10.84 46.90
N ARG A 1147 16.03 -10.01 46.06
CA ARG A 1147 14.70 -10.28 45.47
C ARG A 1147 14.79 -11.25 44.29
N ILE A 1148 15.93 -11.32 43.59
CA ILE A 1148 16.16 -12.15 42.42
C ILE A 1148 17.23 -13.20 42.73
N GLU A 1149 16.83 -14.47 42.79
CA GLU A 1149 17.75 -15.60 43.04
C GLU A 1149 18.07 -16.30 41.71
N ILE A 1150 19.31 -16.13 41.23
CA ILE A 1150 19.79 -16.66 39.93
C ILE A 1150 20.42 -18.04 40.12
N ASN A 1151 19.94 -19.06 39.42
CA ASN A 1151 20.48 -20.42 39.44
C ASN A 1151 20.87 -20.85 38.03
N ILE A 1152 22.16 -21.07 37.77
CA ILE A 1152 22.65 -21.50 36.45
C ILE A 1152 23.00 -22.99 36.51
N TYR A 1153 22.52 -23.78 35.55
CA TYR A 1153 22.79 -25.21 35.43
C TYR A 1153 23.46 -25.51 34.10
N LEU A 1154 24.72 -25.96 34.14
CA LEU A 1154 25.48 -26.41 32.99
C LEU A 1154 25.37 -27.93 32.82
N THR A 1155 24.78 -28.34 31.70
CA THR A 1155 24.42 -29.75 31.43
C THR A 1155 25.36 -30.46 30.46
N ALA A 1156 26.41 -29.79 29.97
CA ALA A 1156 27.46 -30.46 29.19
C ALA A 1156 28.21 -31.49 30.02
N LYS A 1157 28.72 -32.53 29.35
CA LYS A 1157 29.71 -33.43 29.95
C LYS A 1157 31.03 -32.68 30.04
N ILE A 1158 31.43 -32.33 31.26
CA ILE A 1158 32.74 -31.74 31.56
C ILE A 1158 33.67 -32.89 31.95
N LYS A 1159 34.95 -32.80 31.57
CA LYS A 1159 35.96 -33.78 32.01
C LYS A 1159 36.14 -33.65 33.52
N GLU A 1160 36.41 -34.76 34.21
CA GLU A 1160 36.53 -34.77 35.68
C GLU A 1160 37.64 -33.83 36.17
N ASP A 1161 38.76 -33.77 35.45
CA ASP A 1161 39.88 -32.87 35.76
C ASP A 1161 39.50 -31.38 35.66
N ASP A 1162 38.76 -31.01 34.60
CA ASP A 1162 38.30 -29.63 34.40
C ASP A 1162 37.28 -29.23 35.47
N MET A 1163 36.38 -30.14 35.83
CA MET A 1163 35.39 -29.93 36.89
C MET A 1163 36.06 -29.73 38.26
N ASN A 1164 37.06 -30.56 38.58
CA ASN A 1164 37.83 -30.42 39.82
C ASN A 1164 38.58 -29.08 39.87
N ASN A 1165 39.19 -28.66 38.76
CA ASN A 1165 39.87 -27.37 38.68
C ASN A 1165 38.91 -26.19 38.89
N ILE A 1166 37.72 -26.24 38.29
CA ILE A 1166 36.69 -25.21 38.50
C ILE A 1166 36.25 -25.17 39.95
N ILE A 1167 35.97 -26.33 40.57
CA ILE A 1167 35.54 -26.40 41.98
C ILE A 1167 36.63 -25.84 42.90
N VAL A 1168 37.90 -26.20 42.67
CA VAL A 1168 39.03 -25.71 43.45
C VAL A 1168 39.20 -24.19 43.33
N GLN A 1169 38.99 -23.63 42.13
CA GLN A 1169 39.04 -22.18 41.91
C GLN A 1169 37.83 -21.45 42.50
N ASP A 1170 36.68 -22.13 42.63
CA ASP A 1170 35.47 -21.59 43.25
C ASP A 1170 35.56 -21.55 44.78
N VAL A 1171 36.25 -22.50 45.40
CA VAL A 1171 36.38 -22.60 46.86
C VAL A 1171 37.19 -21.42 47.39
N GLY A 1172 36.50 -20.47 48.03
CA GLY A 1172 37.11 -19.28 48.65
C GLY A 1172 37.05 -18.00 47.81
N ALA A 1173 36.60 -18.08 46.55
CA ALA A 1173 36.32 -16.89 45.73
C ALA A 1173 34.99 -16.22 46.14
N GLU A 1174 34.83 -14.92 45.88
CA GLU A 1174 33.53 -14.23 46.04
C GLU A 1174 32.62 -14.37 44.82
N LYS A 1175 33.22 -14.68 43.66
CA LYS A 1175 32.57 -14.84 42.36
C LYS A 1175 32.85 -16.24 41.80
N ASP A 1176 31.96 -16.73 40.95
CA ASP A 1176 32.03 -18.00 40.25
C ASP A 1176 33.17 -18.01 39.23
N ALA A 1177 33.97 -19.08 39.19
CA ALA A 1177 35.17 -19.17 38.37
C ALA A 1177 34.88 -19.17 36.86
N ILE A 1178 33.67 -19.56 36.45
CA ILE A 1178 33.25 -19.58 35.03
C ILE A 1178 32.53 -18.28 34.68
N THR A 1179 31.48 -17.96 35.43
CA THR A 1179 30.56 -16.90 35.09
C THR A 1179 30.96 -15.57 35.72
N SER A 1180 31.89 -15.50 36.67
CA SER A 1180 32.19 -14.27 37.43
C SER A 1180 30.96 -13.63 38.11
N LEU A 1181 29.87 -14.39 38.28
CA LEU A 1181 28.68 -14.00 39.04
C LEU A 1181 28.85 -14.41 40.50
N ARG A 1182 28.16 -13.75 41.43
CA ARG A 1182 28.08 -14.17 42.83
C ARG A 1182 27.28 -15.48 42.97
N ALA A 1183 26.28 -15.66 42.10
CA ALA A 1183 25.50 -16.88 41.94
C ALA A 1183 26.38 -18.02 41.39
N PRO A 1184 26.44 -19.17 42.10
CA PRO A 1184 27.25 -20.30 41.65
C PRO A 1184 26.64 -20.99 40.42
N THR A 1185 27.50 -21.52 39.55
CA THR A 1185 27.13 -22.41 38.46
C THR A 1185 27.05 -23.85 38.94
N HIS A 1186 25.93 -24.53 38.66
CA HIS A 1186 25.73 -25.93 39.02
C HIS A 1186 26.00 -26.85 37.83
N PHE A 1187 26.71 -27.95 38.08
CA PHE A 1187 26.97 -28.97 37.08
C PHE A 1187 25.92 -30.09 37.14
N GLY A 1188 25.32 -30.40 35.99
CA GLY A 1188 24.29 -31.44 35.87
C GLY A 1188 22.88 -30.88 35.71
N ARG A 1189 21.88 -31.77 35.83
CA ARG A 1189 20.46 -31.41 35.63
C ARG A 1189 19.83 -30.88 36.92
N PRO A 1190 18.95 -29.87 36.85
CA PRO A 1190 18.22 -29.39 38.02
C PRO A 1190 17.37 -30.50 38.66
N ASN A 1191 17.41 -30.61 39.99
CA ASN A 1191 16.52 -31.49 40.73
C ASN A 1191 15.20 -30.75 41.02
N TRP A 1192 14.25 -30.85 40.10
CA TRP A 1192 12.96 -30.17 40.21
C TRP A 1192 12.19 -30.54 41.48
N ASP A 1193 12.21 -31.80 41.93
CA ASP A 1193 11.48 -32.18 43.15
C ASP A 1193 11.95 -31.37 44.37
N LYS A 1194 13.27 -31.21 44.52
CA LYS A 1194 13.84 -30.41 45.60
C LYS A 1194 13.52 -28.92 45.47
N ILE A 1195 13.66 -28.38 44.26
CA ILE A 1195 13.41 -26.95 43.98
C ILE A 1195 11.96 -26.59 44.32
N PHE A 1196 10.98 -27.35 43.82
CA PHE A 1196 9.57 -27.10 44.09
C PHE A 1196 9.23 -27.27 45.59
N SER A 1197 9.74 -28.31 46.24
CA SER A 1197 9.52 -28.49 47.69
C SER A 1197 10.09 -27.34 48.52
N SER A 1198 11.28 -26.83 48.18
CA SER A 1198 11.89 -25.73 48.90
C SER A 1198 11.16 -24.40 48.68
N ILE A 1199 10.63 -24.17 47.47
CA ILE A 1199 9.80 -22.98 47.20
C ILE A 1199 8.50 -23.05 48.01
N ALA A 1200 7.86 -24.21 48.08
CA ALA A 1200 6.63 -24.40 48.86
C ALA A 1200 6.86 -24.17 50.36
N GLU A 1201 7.99 -24.65 50.91
CA GLU A 1201 8.34 -24.43 52.32
C GLU A 1201 8.60 -22.96 52.67
N LYS A 1202 9.19 -22.19 51.75
CA LYS A 1202 9.54 -20.78 51.99
C LYS A 1202 8.38 -19.82 51.79
N HIS A 1203 7.45 -20.18 50.92
CA HIS A 1203 6.33 -19.34 50.52
C HIS A 1203 5.00 -20.04 50.75
N PRO A 1204 4.66 -20.37 52.03
CA PRO A 1204 3.39 -20.99 52.36
C PRO A 1204 2.23 -20.04 52.01
N GLU A 1205 1.07 -20.60 51.65
CA GLU A 1205 -0.16 -19.85 51.29
C GLU A 1205 -0.05 -18.91 50.07
N SER A 1206 0.98 -19.07 49.24
CA SER A 1206 1.20 -18.22 48.06
C SER A 1206 0.88 -18.93 46.74
N ASP A 1207 0.45 -18.14 45.75
CA ASP A 1207 0.35 -18.57 44.36
C ASP A 1207 1.68 -18.30 43.64
N VAL A 1208 2.36 -19.37 43.25
CA VAL A 1208 3.65 -19.31 42.56
C VAL A 1208 3.46 -19.51 41.06
N GLY A 1209 3.81 -18.47 40.28
CA GLY A 1209 3.80 -18.54 38.82
C GLY A 1209 5.07 -19.22 38.28
N VAL A 1210 4.93 -20.32 37.57
CA VAL A 1210 6.05 -21.06 36.96
C VAL A 1210 6.06 -20.82 35.45
N PHE A 1211 6.99 -20.02 34.96
CA PHE A 1211 7.10 -19.68 33.54
C PHE A 1211 8.29 -20.40 32.92
N PHE A 1212 8.04 -21.25 31.92
CA PHE A 1212 9.07 -22.03 31.24
C PHE A 1212 9.15 -21.69 29.75
N CYS A 1213 10.37 -21.50 29.26
CA CYS A 1213 10.65 -21.40 27.83
C CYS A 1213 11.84 -22.31 27.46
N GLY A 1214 11.61 -23.28 26.57
CA GLY A 1214 12.63 -24.23 26.16
C GLY A 1214 12.12 -25.56 25.60
N PRO A 1215 12.95 -26.63 25.61
CA PRO A 1215 12.63 -27.95 25.05
C PRO A 1215 11.39 -28.61 25.68
N ALA A 1216 10.63 -29.35 24.88
CA ALA A 1216 9.38 -29.99 25.31
C ALA A 1216 9.55 -31.01 26.45
N GLY A 1217 10.69 -31.71 26.53
CA GLY A 1217 10.96 -32.67 27.61
C GLY A 1217 11.00 -31.99 28.98
N ILE A 1218 11.72 -30.88 29.12
CA ILE A 1218 11.79 -30.13 30.39
C ILE A 1218 10.43 -29.52 30.72
N ALA A 1219 9.69 -29.04 29.72
CA ALA A 1219 8.33 -28.53 29.93
C ALA A 1219 7.41 -29.58 30.56
N HIS A 1220 7.50 -30.82 30.08
CA HIS A 1220 6.70 -31.93 30.59
C HIS A 1220 7.07 -32.27 32.04
N ASP A 1221 8.38 -32.34 32.33
CA ASP A 1221 8.86 -32.58 33.69
C ASP A 1221 8.40 -31.47 34.64
N LEU A 1222 8.59 -30.20 34.29
CA LEU A 1222 8.16 -29.06 35.10
C LEU A 1222 6.65 -29.05 35.35
N HIS A 1223 5.85 -29.38 34.35
CA HIS A 1223 4.41 -29.48 34.49
C HIS A 1223 3.97 -30.61 35.44
N ILE A 1224 4.60 -31.77 35.36
CA ILE A 1224 4.34 -32.87 36.31
C ILE A 1224 4.72 -32.45 37.73
N LYS A 1225 5.88 -31.78 37.89
CA LYS A 1225 6.38 -31.38 39.20
C LYS A 1225 5.58 -30.23 39.80
N SER A 1226 5.11 -29.26 39.00
CA SER A 1226 4.21 -28.20 39.48
C SER A 1226 2.91 -28.79 40.03
N ASN A 1227 2.31 -29.77 39.33
CA ASN A 1227 1.10 -30.43 39.81
C ASN A 1227 1.36 -31.27 41.07
N LYS A 1228 2.50 -31.98 41.13
CA LYS A 1228 2.86 -32.84 42.26
C LYS A 1228 3.07 -32.05 43.56
N HIS A 1229 3.63 -30.85 43.48
CA HIS A 1229 3.99 -30.03 44.65
C HIS A 1229 3.00 -28.91 44.95
N SER A 1230 1.88 -28.81 44.21
CA SER A 1230 0.79 -27.91 44.53
C SER A 1230 -0.10 -28.50 45.62
N ASP A 1231 -0.51 -27.68 46.58
CA ASP A 1231 -1.47 -28.06 47.63
C ASP A 1231 -2.66 -27.09 47.60
N VAL A 1232 -3.88 -27.65 47.60
CA VAL A 1232 -5.14 -26.90 47.42
C VAL A 1232 -5.95 -26.79 48.72
N ASN A 1233 -5.70 -27.65 49.72
CA ASN A 1233 -6.62 -27.81 50.87
C ASN A 1233 -6.00 -27.57 52.25
N THR A 1234 -4.68 -27.48 52.38
CA THR A 1234 -4.06 -27.20 53.68
C THR A 1234 -4.02 -25.68 53.92
N LYS A 1235 -4.54 -25.18 55.07
CA LYS A 1235 -4.18 -23.84 55.57
C LYS A 1235 -2.65 -23.83 55.71
N GLY A 1236 -1.96 -23.09 54.84
CA GLY A 1236 -0.50 -23.18 54.66
C GLY A 1236 0.00 -23.57 53.27
N GLY A 1237 -0.84 -24.11 52.38
CA GLY A 1237 -0.41 -24.74 51.12
C GLY A 1237 -0.05 -23.77 49.98
N THR A 1238 1.00 -24.08 49.22
CA THR A 1238 1.46 -23.31 48.05
C THR A 1238 0.88 -23.90 46.75
N ARG A 1239 0.39 -23.04 45.84
CA ARG A 1239 -0.11 -23.49 44.52
C ARG A 1239 0.85 -23.09 43.40
N PHE A 1240 1.22 -24.03 42.53
CA PHE A 1240 2.08 -23.77 41.38
C PHE A 1240 1.27 -23.73 40.07
N ILE A 1241 1.28 -22.57 39.42
CA ILE A 1241 0.57 -22.36 38.15
C ILE A 1241 1.59 -22.36 37.00
N PHE A 1242 1.47 -23.31 36.08
CA PHE A 1242 2.47 -23.57 35.04
C PHE A 1242 2.12 -22.91 33.69
N GLY A 1243 2.97 -21.98 33.25
CA GLY A 1243 2.93 -21.34 31.94
C GLY A 1243 4.08 -21.81 31.04
N LYS A 1244 3.74 -22.41 29.89
CA LYS A 1244 4.73 -22.76 28.85
C LYS A 1244 4.73 -21.75 27.71
N GLU A 1245 5.88 -21.16 27.46
CA GLU A 1245 6.19 -20.39 26.26
C GLU A 1245 6.61 -21.31 25.09
N ASN A 1246 6.16 -20.98 23.88
CA ASN A 1246 6.46 -21.74 22.66
C ASN A 1246 7.09 -20.84 21.59
N PHE A 1247 8.19 -20.18 21.94
CA PHE A 1247 9.02 -19.46 20.97
C PHE A 1247 9.79 -20.41 20.04
#